data_AF-A0A179FA87-F1
#
_entry.id   AF-A0A179FA87-F1
#
_cell.length_a   1.000
_cell.length_b   1.000
_cell.length_c   1.000
_cell.angle_alpha   90.00
_cell.angle_beta   90.00
_cell.angle_gamma   90.00
#
_symmetry.space_group_name_H-M   'P 1'
#
loop_
_entity.id
_entity.type
_entity.pdbx_description
1 polymer ?
#
loop_
_entity_poly.entity_id
_entity_poly.type
_entity_poly.pdbx_seq_one_letter_code
_entity_poly.pdbx_strand_id
1 'polypeptide(L)'
;MFNDMDKDEAAARETRQGKNMAEAAMTTMNSLQHYIWPTLADTECISQGHCSVPHYQSKVAVNRYIEFKPELLSKVSFLWCSYYAASFTRGCLTPIFVPESGRYLQLQSVPDDTLMAFVGNACTNLGAFIMTILEQPLKAGDGKTVFAYIGTGTLGDLLQTWAKAYSVEAHVGKAYWFETNALLLLTQNMTSSTLHTLCNDQEEKKKDGLSYMPHPTSWEMEWVFDTIIALGSMHRATLLLSQKGGNDRHRGLDTKVIAIQTYIRALEGLSTCMADTKDPTPLAVGVLVLMAYIECFSGNLPAAIRHTQVIQCYSQAMQVDDQQPVGRFISPIESSIRDLELICRIMRPFPSPLEPSCRSNAEKLTVNLPSSFFEVAENSSSMLQQLLEFTSADLDLKHLVWCAYAAHYHTASKEKVLAFLQALDDWRSNNLAALQTLKLEDPPSDQIDFSYQALCKRPFPPPCHEDVNPEGCLALTLYTFYKARLLWALCLFEDQNSSIELDTYFHVYQFLRYARTALKIMHQSATSESLLPCENLRVGLSPLLYLAGRCCPTPSWLRWIIQELELVGREGLFHNQPFAKTLEILLLLEELKIQSSNSSETERFVPASSRTIALLIPDIDCRSFNAYYSHPLKSSHEDAKEFKLVRVARWSDATRQSGPVVEDYEIYEQLFCKDWLFEQPVVRKWLDWNCHTEFDLNRVIQDHITGNRLLLEAGLEQ
;
A
#
# COMPACT_ATOMS: atom_id res chain seq x y z
N MET A 1 11.41 21.90 -14.20
CA MET A 1 10.96 23.17 -13.55
C MET A 1 9.43 23.28 -13.41
N PHE A 2 8.64 22.26 -13.81
CA PHE A 2 7.17 22.22 -13.65
C PHE A 2 6.68 21.00 -12.84
N ASN A 3 7.59 20.18 -12.31
CA ASN A 3 7.23 18.85 -11.77
C ASN A 3 6.50 18.91 -10.41
N ASP A 4 6.54 20.06 -9.72
CA ASP A 4 6.01 20.22 -8.35
C ASP A 4 4.83 21.21 -8.27
N MET A 5 4.31 21.65 -9.43
CA MET A 5 3.23 22.63 -9.52
C MET A 5 1.90 21.96 -9.87
N ASP A 6 0.81 22.46 -9.30
CA ASP A 6 -0.54 22.07 -9.75
C ASP A 6 -0.75 22.40 -11.24
N LYS A 7 -1.62 21.63 -11.91
CA LYS A 7 -1.84 21.74 -13.36
C LYS A 7 -2.33 23.14 -13.77
N ASP A 8 -3.17 23.77 -12.95
CA ASP A 8 -3.71 25.10 -13.23
C ASP A 8 -2.64 26.16 -12.96
N GLU A 9 -1.81 25.97 -11.95
CA GLU A 9 -0.66 26.84 -11.66
C GLU A 9 0.39 26.77 -12.79
N ALA A 10 0.69 25.58 -13.28
CA ALA A 10 1.59 25.36 -14.41
C ALA A 10 1.04 26.03 -15.68
N ALA A 11 -0.26 25.86 -15.97
CA ALA A 11 -0.93 26.52 -17.09
C ALA A 11 -0.93 28.05 -16.96
N ALA A 12 -1.16 28.59 -15.77
CA ALA A 12 -1.11 30.03 -15.51
C ALA A 12 0.31 30.60 -15.70
N ARG A 13 1.34 29.87 -15.26
CA ARG A 13 2.74 30.24 -15.47
C ARG A 13 3.13 30.19 -16.94
N GLU A 14 2.75 29.14 -17.66
CA GLU A 14 2.97 29.02 -19.11
C GLU A 14 2.30 30.18 -19.86
N THR A 15 1.05 30.49 -19.51
CA THR A 15 0.30 31.62 -20.10
C THR A 15 1.04 32.94 -19.90
N ARG A 16 1.54 33.18 -18.68
CA ARG A 16 2.32 34.39 -18.36
C ARG A 16 3.60 34.46 -19.19
N GLN A 17 4.34 33.35 -19.30
CA GLN A 17 5.54 33.27 -20.13
C GLN A 17 5.23 33.54 -21.60
N GLY A 18 4.14 32.97 -22.13
CA GLY A 18 3.68 33.21 -23.50
C GLY A 18 3.37 34.67 -23.77
N LYS A 19 2.62 35.33 -22.88
CA LYS A 19 2.32 36.77 -22.99
C LYS A 19 3.57 37.63 -22.92
N ASN A 20 4.50 37.32 -22.01
CA ASN A 20 5.77 38.04 -21.92
C ASN A 20 6.60 37.91 -23.20
N MET A 21 6.61 36.75 -23.85
CA MET A 21 7.29 36.57 -25.14
C MET A 21 6.63 37.38 -26.26
N ALA A 22 5.29 37.43 -26.31
CA ALA A 22 4.57 38.27 -27.25
C ALA A 22 4.84 39.78 -27.02
N GLU A 23 4.95 40.20 -25.77
CA GLU A 23 5.33 41.58 -25.42
C GLU A 23 6.77 41.90 -25.83
N ALA A 24 7.72 41.00 -25.57
CA ALA A 24 9.10 41.17 -26.01
C ALA A 24 9.18 41.27 -27.55
N ALA A 25 8.43 40.44 -28.28
CA ALA A 25 8.31 40.53 -29.72
C ALA A 25 7.78 41.91 -30.16
N MET A 26 6.74 42.42 -29.49
CA MET A 26 6.22 43.78 -29.75
C MET A 26 7.25 44.88 -29.53
N THR A 27 8.12 44.77 -28.52
CA THR A 27 9.19 45.77 -28.29
C THR A 27 10.26 45.78 -29.38
N THR A 28 10.31 44.75 -30.23
CA THR A 28 11.31 44.59 -31.30
C THR A 28 10.68 44.64 -32.70
N MET A 29 9.48 45.22 -32.84
CA MET A 29 8.72 45.23 -34.10
C MET A 29 9.44 45.88 -35.29
N ASN A 30 10.42 46.74 -35.04
CA ASN A 30 11.27 47.35 -36.05
C ASN A 30 12.25 46.37 -36.72
N SER A 31 12.67 45.32 -36.02
CA SER A 31 13.60 44.29 -36.54
C SER A 31 12.94 42.92 -36.71
N LEU A 32 11.85 42.65 -35.99
CA LEU A 32 11.09 41.41 -36.09
C LEU A 32 10.40 41.31 -37.45
N GLN A 33 10.77 40.30 -38.24
CA GLN A 33 10.17 40.04 -39.56
C GLN A 33 8.97 39.11 -39.46
N HIS A 34 9.07 38.07 -38.64
CA HIS A 34 8.04 37.05 -38.49
C HIS A 34 8.09 36.46 -37.08
N TYR A 35 6.93 36.18 -36.48
CA TYR A 35 6.81 35.57 -35.16
C TYR A 35 6.03 34.26 -35.29
N ILE A 36 6.61 33.15 -34.82
CA ILE A 36 5.96 31.84 -34.87
C ILE A 36 5.60 31.44 -33.44
N TRP A 37 4.31 31.26 -33.17
CA TRP A 37 3.80 30.86 -31.86
C TRP A 37 3.30 29.41 -31.87
N PRO A 38 3.92 28.49 -31.12
CA PRO A 38 3.42 27.13 -30.96
C PRO A 38 2.09 27.13 -30.19
N THR A 39 1.06 26.52 -30.76
CA THR A 39 -0.29 26.50 -30.20
C THR A 39 -0.94 25.11 -30.22
N LEU A 40 -2.11 25.00 -29.60
CA LEU A 40 -2.95 23.81 -29.52
C LEU A 40 -4.43 24.19 -29.70
N ALA A 41 -5.28 23.17 -29.88
CA ALA A 41 -6.70 23.36 -30.12
C ALA A 41 -7.43 24.02 -28.93
N ASP A 42 -8.46 24.82 -29.22
CA ASP A 42 -9.37 25.33 -28.21
C ASP A 42 -10.37 24.24 -27.79
N THR A 43 -9.93 23.37 -26.88
CA THR A 43 -10.70 22.21 -26.41
C THR A 43 -12.03 22.61 -25.78
N GLU A 44 -12.08 23.72 -25.05
CA GLU A 44 -13.28 24.23 -24.40
C GLU A 44 -14.29 24.71 -25.45
N CYS A 45 -13.84 25.46 -26.46
CA CYS A 45 -14.70 25.88 -27.56
C CYS A 45 -15.20 24.68 -28.38
N ILE A 46 -14.30 23.77 -28.77
CA ILE A 46 -14.64 22.58 -29.59
C ILE A 46 -15.62 21.67 -28.86
N SER A 47 -15.43 21.49 -27.56
CA SER A 47 -16.27 20.62 -26.73
C SER A 47 -17.47 21.34 -26.11
N GLN A 48 -17.72 22.61 -26.43
CA GLN A 48 -18.80 23.42 -25.83
C GLN A 48 -18.73 23.44 -24.29
N GLY A 49 -17.52 23.46 -23.73
CA GLY A 49 -17.26 23.45 -22.29
C GLY A 49 -17.23 22.07 -21.64
N HIS A 50 -17.49 20.98 -22.37
CA HIS A 50 -17.47 19.63 -21.79
C HIS A 50 -16.06 19.12 -21.46
N CYS A 51 -15.02 19.65 -22.12
CA CYS A 51 -13.64 19.24 -21.93
C CYS A 51 -12.73 20.47 -21.91
N SER A 52 -11.97 20.61 -20.82
CA SER A 52 -10.92 21.61 -20.70
C SER A 52 -9.59 20.93 -20.40
N VAL A 53 -8.61 21.13 -21.28
CA VAL A 53 -7.26 20.60 -21.11
C VAL A 53 -6.35 21.77 -20.73
N PRO A 54 -5.86 21.87 -19.47
CA PRO A 54 -5.19 23.09 -18.97
C PRO A 54 -4.04 23.60 -19.83
N HIS A 55 -3.16 22.70 -20.29
CA HIS A 55 -2.01 23.07 -21.14
C HIS A 55 -2.37 23.38 -22.60
N TYR A 56 -3.59 23.05 -23.05
CA TYR A 56 -4.12 23.55 -24.33
C TYR A 56 -4.67 24.96 -24.12
N GLN A 57 -5.45 25.15 -23.05
CA GLN A 57 -6.08 26.43 -22.73
C GLN A 57 -5.08 27.53 -22.39
N SER A 58 -3.92 27.19 -21.80
CA SER A 58 -2.82 28.13 -21.63
C SER A 58 -2.35 28.73 -22.95
N LYS A 59 -2.20 27.92 -24.01
CA LYS A 59 -1.79 28.38 -25.35
C LYS A 59 -2.88 29.16 -26.05
N VAL A 60 -4.13 28.73 -25.93
CA VAL A 60 -5.32 29.44 -26.44
C VAL A 60 -5.42 30.84 -25.83
N ALA A 61 -5.17 30.97 -24.53
CA ALA A 61 -5.16 32.27 -23.86
C ALA A 61 -4.07 33.21 -24.41
N VAL A 62 -2.93 32.67 -24.85
CA VAL A 62 -1.87 33.44 -25.53
C VAL A 62 -2.26 33.76 -26.98
N ASN A 63 -2.92 32.85 -27.71
CA ASN A 63 -3.45 33.15 -29.05
C ASN A 63 -4.38 34.36 -28.99
N ARG A 64 -5.38 34.34 -28.09
CA ARG A 64 -6.33 35.44 -27.88
C ARG A 64 -5.59 36.74 -27.53
N TYR A 65 -4.55 36.67 -26.71
CA TYR A 65 -3.72 37.83 -26.38
C TYR A 65 -3.02 38.44 -27.61
N ILE A 66 -2.46 37.60 -28.48
CA ILE A 66 -1.81 38.01 -29.73
C ILE A 66 -2.83 38.58 -30.72
N GLU A 67 -4.02 37.99 -30.81
CA GLU A 67 -5.11 38.46 -31.68
C GLU A 67 -5.57 39.89 -31.32
N PHE A 68 -5.51 40.28 -30.05
CA PHE A 68 -5.75 41.66 -29.60
C PHE A 68 -4.62 42.65 -29.95
N LYS A 69 -3.54 42.21 -30.61
CA LYS A 69 -2.38 43.03 -31.00
C LYS A 69 -2.23 43.01 -32.53
N PRO A 70 -2.97 43.86 -33.28
CA PRO A 70 -3.00 43.80 -34.75
C PRO A 70 -1.62 43.91 -35.40
N GLU A 71 -0.72 44.72 -34.82
CA GLU A 71 0.64 44.88 -35.32
C GLU A 71 1.44 43.57 -35.24
N LEU A 72 1.41 42.85 -34.11
CA LEU A 72 2.05 41.54 -33.98
C LEU A 72 1.34 40.49 -34.83
N LEU A 73 0.00 40.49 -34.83
CA LEU A 73 -0.82 39.52 -35.54
C LEU A 73 -0.48 39.49 -37.04
N SER A 74 -0.26 40.67 -37.64
CA SER A 74 0.15 40.79 -39.05
C SER A 74 1.45 40.06 -39.40
N LYS A 75 2.31 39.81 -38.39
CA LYS A 75 3.60 39.11 -38.52
C LYS A 75 3.58 37.71 -37.92
N VAL A 76 2.43 37.23 -37.45
CA VAL A 76 2.32 35.97 -36.72
C VAL A 76 1.90 34.80 -37.60
N SER A 77 2.50 33.64 -37.33
CA SER A 77 1.94 32.34 -37.66
C SER A 77 1.72 31.53 -36.39
N PHE A 78 0.54 30.93 -36.25
CA PHE A 78 0.28 29.94 -35.22
C PHE A 78 0.70 28.56 -35.73
N LEU A 79 1.51 27.84 -34.97
CA LEU A 79 1.99 26.51 -35.33
C LEU A 79 1.36 25.48 -34.42
N TRP A 80 0.41 24.70 -34.94
CA TRP A 80 -0.21 23.60 -34.21
C TRP A 80 0.49 22.28 -34.55
N CYS A 81 1.29 21.79 -33.60
CA CYS A 81 1.98 20.51 -33.73
C CYS A 81 1.04 19.34 -33.41
N SER A 82 0.96 18.37 -34.31
CA SER A 82 0.23 17.11 -34.08
C SER A 82 1.03 16.12 -33.21
N TYR A 83 0.53 14.89 -33.01
CA TYR A 83 1.04 13.94 -32.03
C TYR A 83 2.50 13.52 -32.28
N TYR A 84 3.29 13.39 -31.21
CA TYR A 84 4.71 13.03 -31.26
C TYR A 84 4.91 11.52 -31.11
N ALA A 85 5.73 10.91 -31.97
CA ALA A 85 6.10 9.49 -31.81
C ALA A 85 6.88 9.26 -30.50
N ALA A 86 7.66 10.26 -30.06
CA ALA A 86 8.37 10.24 -28.78
C ALA A 86 7.44 10.19 -27.56
N SER A 87 6.12 10.36 -27.72
CA SER A 87 5.19 10.15 -26.61
C SER A 87 5.22 8.71 -26.09
N PHE A 88 5.55 7.72 -26.93
CA PHE A 88 5.68 6.31 -26.52
C PHE A 88 6.90 6.00 -25.63
N THR A 89 7.72 7.00 -25.29
CA THR A 89 8.80 6.83 -24.31
C THR A 89 8.49 7.56 -23.00
N ARG A 90 7.27 8.06 -22.82
CA ARG A 90 6.90 8.93 -21.69
C ARG A 90 5.78 8.32 -20.88
N GLY A 91 6.12 7.90 -19.66
CA GLY A 91 5.16 7.54 -18.61
C GLY A 91 4.15 6.49 -19.08
N CYS A 92 2.87 6.77 -18.84
CA CYS A 92 1.74 5.88 -19.12
C CYS A 92 1.49 5.59 -20.61
N LEU A 93 2.16 6.28 -21.52
CA LEU A 93 2.02 6.06 -22.97
C LEU A 93 3.04 5.05 -23.51
N THR A 94 3.96 4.57 -22.67
CA THR A 94 4.97 3.57 -23.04
C THR A 94 4.35 2.18 -23.20
N PRO A 95 4.56 1.49 -24.34
CA PRO A 95 4.15 0.09 -24.46
C PRO A 95 4.85 -0.79 -23.42
N ILE A 96 4.07 -1.58 -22.69
CA ILE A 96 4.51 -2.44 -21.59
C ILE A 96 4.75 -3.84 -22.14
N PHE A 97 5.94 -4.40 -21.95
CA PHE A 97 6.20 -5.79 -22.34
C PHE A 97 5.46 -6.76 -21.40
N VAL A 98 4.80 -7.74 -21.98
CA VAL A 98 4.08 -8.83 -21.32
C VAL A 98 4.83 -10.13 -21.62
N PRO A 99 5.70 -10.61 -20.70
CA PRO A 99 6.60 -11.73 -20.93
C PRO A 99 5.92 -13.03 -21.37
N GLU A 100 4.72 -13.31 -20.87
CA GLU A 100 4.02 -14.57 -21.06
C GLU A 100 3.32 -14.67 -22.42
N SER A 101 2.85 -13.55 -22.97
CA SER A 101 2.37 -13.50 -24.35
C SER A 101 3.50 -13.27 -25.35
N GLY A 102 4.67 -12.81 -24.89
CA GLY A 102 5.74 -12.33 -25.76
C GLY A 102 5.34 -11.07 -26.54
N ARG A 103 4.40 -10.27 -26.02
CA ARG A 103 3.81 -9.11 -26.70
C ARG A 103 3.93 -7.85 -25.86
N TYR A 104 3.70 -6.70 -26.47
CA TYR A 104 3.61 -5.41 -25.80
C TYR A 104 2.16 -4.93 -25.73
N LEU A 105 1.77 -4.32 -24.63
CA LEU A 105 0.45 -3.74 -24.42
C LEU A 105 0.57 -2.23 -24.24
N GLN A 106 -0.25 -1.46 -24.94
CA GLN A 106 -0.36 -0.02 -24.74
C GLN A 106 -1.76 0.35 -24.26
N LEU A 107 -1.85 1.01 -23.12
CA LEU A 107 -3.13 1.39 -22.50
C LEU A 107 -3.48 2.84 -22.82
N GLN A 108 -4.66 3.08 -23.40
CA GLN A 108 -5.06 4.39 -23.91
C GLN A 108 -6.54 4.69 -23.60
N SER A 109 -6.85 5.95 -23.28
CA SER A 109 -8.22 6.39 -22.94
C SER A 109 -9.12 6.63 -24.14
N VAL A 110 -8.70 6.19 -25.32
CA VAL A 110 -9.43 6.30 -26.57
C VAL A 110 -9.41 4.94 -27.30
N PRO A 111 -10.43 4.61 -28.09
CA PRO A 111 -10.43 3.43 -28.95
C PRO A 111 -9.19 3.34 -29.85
N ASP A 112 -8.76 2.14 -30.17
CA ASP A 112 -7.60 1.88 -31.03
C ASP A 112 -7.80 2.42 -32.46
N ASP A 113 -9.03 2.42 -32.95
CA ASP A 113 -9.45 3.01 -34.24
C ASP A 113 -9.54 4.55 -34.24
N THR A 114 -9.23 5.22 -33.13
CA THR A 114 -9.25 6.68 -33.04
C THR A 114 -8.26 7.29 -34.03
N LEU A 115 -8.79 8.06 -34.98
CA LEU A 115 -8.00 8.75 -35.98
C LEU A 115 -7.17 9.87 -35.34
N MET A 116 -5.88 9.89 -35.66
CA MET A 116 -4.92 10.87 -35.19
C MET A 116 -4.02 11.36 -36.32
N ALA A 117 -3.65 12.63 -36.25
CA ALA A 117 -2.56 13.19 -37.04
C ALA A 117 -1.27 13.11 -36.21
N PHE A 118 -0.15 12.80 -36.88
CA PHE A 118 1.15 12.70 -36.23
C PHE A 118 2.22 13.43 -37.03
N VAL A 119 3.15 14.06 -36.30
CA VAL A 119 4.35 14.69 -36.86
C VAL A 119 5.56 13.77 -36.76
N GLY A 120 5.41 12.61 -36.10
CA GLY A 120 6.49 11.63 -35.94
C GLY A 120 7.58 12.11 -35.00
N ASN A 121 8.84 11.99 -35.42
CA ASN A 121 9.97 12.55 -34.67
C ASN A 121 10.01 14.08 -34.83
N ALA A 122 9.55 14.79 -33.80
CA ALA A 122 9.50 16.25 -33.80
C ALA A 122 10.88 16.91 -33.99
N CYS A 123 11.96 16.31 -33.49
CA CYS A 123 13.32 16.82 -33.68
C CYS A 123 13.76 16.81 -35.14
N THR A 124 13.24 15.88 -35.95
CA THR A 124 13.55 15.77 -37.38
C THR A 124 12.60 16.58 -38.24
N ASN A 125 11.30 16.54 -37.95
CA ASN A 125 10.28 17.00 -38.89
C ASN A 125 9.82 18.44 -38.66
N LEU A 126 9.84 18.93 -37.43
CA LEU A 126 9.24 20.24 -37.11
C LEU A 126 10.00 21.41 -37.75
N GLY A 127 11.32 21.28 -37.89
CA GLY A 127 12.16 22.30 -38.54
C GLY A 127 11.74 22.62 -39.97
N ALA A 128 11.29 21.62 -40.74
CA ALA A 128 10.84 21.82 -42.12
C ALA A 128 9.57 22.67 -42.21
N PHE A 129 8.62 22.48 -41.29
CA PHE A 129 7.42 23.32 -41.20
C PHE A 129 7.78 24.76 -40.84
N ILE A 130 8.68 24.95 -39.88
CA ILE A 130 9.17 26.27 -39.47
C ILE A 130 9.84 26.98 -40.66
N MET A 131 10.74 26.30 -41.36
CA MET A 131 11.39 26.86 -42.56
C MET A 131 10.37 27.25 -43.63
N THR A 132 9.39 26.38 -43.88
CA THR A 132 8.33 26.66 -44.87
C THR A 132 7.50 27.89 -44.50
N ILE A 133 7.19 28.08 -43.20
CA ILE A 133 6.49 29.28 -42.71
C ILE A 133 7.30 30.53 -43.01
N LEU A 134 8.61 30.50 -42.75
CA LEU A 134 9.52 31.62 -42.96
C LEU A 134 9.75 31.93 -44.45
N GLU A 135 9.79 30.91 -45.29
CA GLU A 135 9.94 31.05 -46.75
C GLU A 135 8.64 31.51 -47.43
N GLN A 136 7.48 31.22 -46.84
CA GLN A 136 6.17 31.53 -47.41
C GLN A 136 5.28 32.33 -46.43
N PRO A 137 5.74 33.49 -45.94
CA PRO A 137 5.04 34.25 -44.91
C PRO A 137 3.69 34.80 -45.40
N LEU A 138 3.50 35.00 -46.70
CA LEU A 138 2.20 35.40 -47.25
C LEU A 138 1.13 34.29 -47.13
N LYS A 139 1.55 33.03 -47.12
CA LYS A 139 0.63 31.88 -46.97
C LYS A 139 0.36 31.54 -45.52
N ALA A 140 1.35 31.69 -44.65
CA ALA A 140 1.29 31.26 -43.26
C ALA A 140 1.18 32.40 -42.24
N GLY A 141 1.51 33.64 -42.61
CA GLY A 141 1.45 34.82 -41.74
C GLY A 141 0.05 35.40 -41.59
N ASP A 142 -0.02 36.62 -41.03
CA ASP A 142 -1.27 37.33 -40.75
C ASP A 142 -2.23 36.54 -39.84
N GLY A 143 -1.68 35.92 -38.80
CA GLY A 143 -2.45 35.19 -37.79
C GLY A 143 -2.94 33.82 -38.24
N LYS A 144 -2.52 33.30 -39.40
CA LYS A 144 -2.96 31.98 -39.87
C LYS A 144 -2.35 30.86 -39.04
N THR A 145 -3.09 29.75 -38.96
CA THR A 145 -2.64 28.52 -38.28
C THR A 145 -2.11 27.51 -39.30
N VAL A 146 -0.90 27.01 -39.04
CA VAL A 146 -0.28 25.90 -39.74
C VAL A 146 -0.40 24.65 -38.87
N PHE A 147 -1.14 23.66 -39.35
CA PHE A 147 -1.25 22.36 -38.69
C PHE A 147 -0.16 21.42 -39.20
N ALA A 148 0.81 21.10 -38.35
CA ALA A 148 1.99 20.32 -38.71
C ALA A 148 1.77 18.82 -38.45
N TYR A 149 1.61 18.05 -39.54
CA TYR A 149 1.53 16.60 -39.53
C TYR A 149 2.17 16.02 -40.80
N ILE A 150 2.77 14.84 -40.69
CA ILE A 150 3.38 14.11 -41.82
C ILE A 150 2.53 12.93 -42.28
N GLY A 151 1.56 12.54 -41.47
CA GLY A 151 0.64 11.44 -41.76
C GLY A 151 -0.55 11.44 -40.82
N THR A 152 -1.55 10.67 -41.22
CA THR A 152 -2.72 10.34 -40.42
C THR A 152 -2.85 8.83 -40.34
N GLY A 153 -3.46 8.35 -39.26
CA GLY A 153 -3.67 6.93 -39.03
C GLY A 153 -4.45 6.74 -37.74
N THR A 154 -4.74 5.49 -37.39
CA THR A 154 -5.33 5.18 -36.09
C THR A 154 -4.24 5.11 -35.02
N LEU A 155 -4.64 5.19 -33.76
CA LEU A 155 -3.72 4.95 -32.64
C LEU A 155 -3.15 3.53 -32.68
N GLY A 156 -3.98 2.56 -33.08
CA GLY A 156 -3.58 1.19 -33.38
C GLY A 156 -2.50 1.12 -34.44
N ASP A 157 -2.66 1.80 -35.58
CA ASP A 157 -1.66 1.82 -36.66
C ASP A 157 -0.31 2.39 -36.20
N LEU A 158 -0.34 3.40 -35.33
CA LEU A 158 0.87 3.99 -34.77
C LEU A 158 1.60 3.00 -33.85
N LEU A 159 0.87 2.28 -33.01
CA LEU A 159 1.44 1.22 -32.18
C LEU A 159 1.98 0.07 -33.04
N GLN A 160 1.27 -0.35 -34.08
CA GLN A 160 1.75 -1.40 -35.00
C GLN A 160 3.02 -0.97 -35.74
N THR A 161 3.12 0.31 -36.11
CA THR A 161 4.34 0.87 -36.70
C THR A 161 5.51 0.82 -35.72
N TRP A 162 5.28 1.15 -34.45
CA TRP A 162 6.27 0.99 -33.38
C TRP A 162 6.65 -0.49 -33.22
N ALA A 163 5.69 -1.40 -33.09
CA ALA A 163 5.91 -2.83 -32.89
C ALA A 163 6.76 -3.43 -34.01
N LYS A 164 6.43 -3.08 -35.27
CA LYS A 164 7.19 -3.46 -36.46
C LYS A 164 8.63 -2.94 -36.43
N ALA A 165 8.86 -1.71 -35.99
CA ALA A 165 10.21 -1.13 -35.91
C ALA A 165 11.09 -1.84 -34.87
N TYR A 166 10.50 -2.35 -33.79
CA TYR A 166 11.19 -3.11 -32.74
C TYR A 166 11.20 -4.62 -32.99
N SER A 167 10.56 -5.10 -34.07
CA SER A 167 10.38 -6.54 -34.35
C SER A 167 9.66 -7.28 -33.20
N VAL A 168 8.63 -6.65 -32.64
CA VAL A 168 7.80 -7.17 -31.54
C VAL A 168 6.33 -7.17 -31.96
N GLU A 169 5.50 -7.94 -31.26
CA GLU A 169 4.04 -7.87 -31.38
C GLU A 169 3.48 -6.89 -30.35
N ALA A 170 2.48 -6.08 -30.70
CA ALA A 170 1.85 -5.16 -29.77
C ALA A 170 0.34 -5.01 -29.97
N HIS A 171 -0.40 -4.68 -28.91
CA HIS A 171 -1.85 -4.44 -28.92
C HIS A 171 -2.21 -3.19 -28.11
N VAL A 172 -3.27 -2.50 -28.54
CA VAL A 172 -3.86 -1.40 -27.77
C VAL A 172 -4.92 -1.99 -26.83
N GLY A 173 -4.81 -1.70 -25.54
CA GLY A 173 -5.87 -1.92 -24.56
C GLY A 173 -6.60 -0.60 -24.28
N LYS A 174 -7.93 -0.64 -24.26
CA LYS A 174 -8.72 0.53 -23.86
C LYS A 174 -8.63 0.68 -22.34
N ALA A 175 -8.19 1.86 -21.88
CA ALA A 175 -8.16 2.19 -20.47
C ALA A 175 -8.49 3.67 -20.19
N TYR A 176 -9.56 3.97 -19.46
CA TYR A 176 -9.97 5.35 -19.15
C TYR A 176 -8.94 6.07 -18.26
N TRP A 177 -9.02 7.41 -18.22
CA TRP A 177 -8.00 8.29 -17.62
C TRP A 177 -7.69 8.02 -16.13
N PHE A 178 -8.62 7.41 -15.40
CA PHE A 178 -8.45 6.98 -14.01
C PHE A 178 -7.59 5.70 -13.89
N GLU A 179 -7.55 4.87 -14.94
CA GLU A 179 -6.95 3.53 -14.95
C GLU A 179 -5.45 3.54 -15.21
N THR A 180 -4.95 4.48 -16.00
CA THR A 180 -3.51 4.56 -16.32
C THR A 180 -2.66 4.92 -15.09
N ASN A 181 -3.25 5.62 -14.11
CA ASN A 181 -2.59 5.84 -12.81
C ASN A 181 -2.78 4.63 -11.87
N ALA A 182 -3.98 4.03 -11.84
CA ALA A 182 -4.27 2.85 -11.02
C ALA A 182 -3.42 1.62 -11.39
N LEU A 183 -3.19 1.39 -12.69
CA LEU A 183 -2.37 0.29 -13.21
C LEU A 183 -0.88 0.46 -12.88
N LEU A 184 -0.37 1.70 -12.87
CA LEU A 184 0.99 2.03 -12.46
C LEU A 184 1.24 1.70 -10.98
N LEU A 185 0.23 1.91 -10.13
CA LEU A 185 0.27 1.59 -8.70
C LEU A 185 0.03 0.10 -8.42
N LEU A 186 -0.83 -0.55 -9.21
CA LEU A 186 -1.00 -2.00 -9.17
C LEU A 186 0.30 -2.73 -9.53
N THR A 187 1.14 -2.18 -10.42
CA THR A 187 2.49 -2.72 -10.69
C THR A 187 3.52 -2.46 -9.59
N GLN A 188 3.26 -1.49 -8.69
CA GLN A 188 4.15 -1.13 -7.57
C GLN A 188 3.79 -1.85 -6.25
N ASN A 189 2.50 -2.04 -5.97
CA ASN A 189 2.01 -2.57 -4.68
C ASN A 189 1.48 -4.01 -4.76
N MET A 190 1.05 -4.45 -5.95
CA MET A 190 0.77 -5.86 -6.23
C MET A 190 1.91 -6.43 -7.06
N THR A 191 2.17 -7.72 -6.93
CA THR A 191 3.07 -8.38 -7.88
C THR A 191 2.51 -8.17 -9.28
N SER A 192 3.32 -7.64 -10.21
CA SER A 192 2.99 -7.41 -11.64
C SER A 192 2.22 -8.58 -12.29
N SER A 193 2.43 -9.79 -11.77
CA SER A 193 1.81 -11.06 -12.15
C SER A 193 0.35 -11.30 -11.67
N THR A 194 -0.16 -10.59 -10.65
CA THR A 194 -1.58 -10.71 -10.21
C THR A 194 -2.52 -10.00 -11.18
N LEU A 195 -2.15 -8.80 -11.61
CA LEU A 195 -2.76 -8.06 -12.73
C LEU A 195 -2.77 -8.89 -14.02
N HIS A 196 -1.68 -9.59 -14.27
CA HIS A 196 -1.49 -10.44 -15.44
C HIS A 196 -2.43 -11.66 -15.47
N THR A 197 -2.78 -12.22 -14.30
CA THR A 197 -3.73 -13.34 -14.18
C THR A 197 -5.16 -12.90 -14.49
N LEU A 198 -5.54 -11.67 -14.10
CA LEU A 198 -6.84 -11.08 -14.45
C LEU A 198 -7.00 -10.86 -15.97
N CYS A 199 -5.90 -10.71 -16.70
CA CYS A 199 -5.92 -10.47 -18.15
C CYS A 199 -6.07 -11.74 -19.00
N ASN A 200 -5.70 -12.93 -18.51
CA ASN A 200 -5.46 -14.13 -19.35
C ASN A 200 -6.40 -15.34 -19.15
N ASP A 201 -7.40 -15.28 -18.26
CA ASP A 201 -8.18 -16.46 -17.81
C ASP A 201 -9.25 -16.99 -18.81
N GLN A 202 -8.94 -17.03 -20.12
CA GLN A 202 -9.89 -17.46 -21.18
C GLN A 202 -9.30 -18.38 -22.28
N GLU A 203 -8.00 -18.69 -22.31
CA GLU A 203 -7.45 -19.48 -23.44
C GLU A 203 -7.60 -21.01 -23.32
N GLU A 204 -7.93 -21.58 -22.15
CA GLU A 204 -7.86 -23.04 -21.96
C GLU A 204 -9.12 -23.87 -22.30
N LYS A 205 -10.23 -23.25 -22.74
CA LYS A 205 -11.44 -23.97 -23.19
C LYS A 205 -11.57 -24.12 -24.72
N LYS A 206 -10.47 -24.03 -25.47
CA LYS A 206 -10.49 -24.01 -26.96
C LYS A 206 -9.99 -25.27 -27.66
N LYS A 207 -9.92 -26.42 -26.98
CA LYS A 207 -9.43 -27.68 -27.59
C LYS A 207 -10.48 -28.64 -28.15
N ASP A 208 -11.77 -28.33 -28.04
CA ASP A 208 -12.82 -29.13 -28.71
C ASP A 208 -13.46 -28.31 -29.83
N GLY A 209 -13.00 -28.60 -31.06
CA GLY A 209 -13.21 -27.74 -32.23
C GLY A 209 -14.66 -27.61 -32.68
N LEU A 210 -15.10 -26.35 -32.85
CA LEU A 210 -16.05 -25.91 -33.88
C LEU A 210 -16.02 -24.37 -34.04
N SER A 211 -15.67 -23.95 -35.27
CA SER A 211 -15.79 -22.65 -35.98
C SER A 211 -15.72 -21.27 -35.27
N TYR A 212 -14.77 -20.45 -35.75
CA TYR A 212 -14.80 -18.99 -36.04
C TYR A 212 -15.43 -17.99 -35.04
N MET A 213 -14.57 -17.30 -34.26
CA MET A 213 -14.42 -15.82 -34.17
C MET A 213 -13.31 -15.44 -33.15
N PRO A 214 -12.51 -14.36 -33.34
CA PRO A 214 -11.50 -13.92 -32.37
C PRO A 214 -11.90 -12.61 -31.66
N HIS A 215 -12.09 -12.64 -30.33
CA HIS A 215 -12.13 -11.44 -29.46
C HIS A 215 -11.49 -11.77 -28.10
N PRO A 216 -10.76 -10.82 -27.46
CA PRO A 216 -10.17 -11.00 -26.14
C PRO A 216 -11.21 -10.69 -25.04
N THR A 217 -11.72 -11.72 -24.36
CA THR A 217 -12.97 -11.69 -23.57
C THR A 217 -12.83 -11.31 -22.09
N SER A 218 -11.63 -11.09 -21.54
CA SER A 218 -11.46 -10.72 -20.12
C SER A 218 -11.92 -9.28 -19.80
N TRP A 219 -11.86 -8.36 -20.75
CA TRP A 219 -12.30 -6.96 -20.63
C TRP A 219 -13.78 -6.73 -20.99
N GLU A 220 -14.49 -7.76 -21.45
CA GLU A 220 -15.93 -7.73 -21.67
C GLU A 220 -16.73 -7.95 -20.37
N MET A 221 -16.04 -8.32 -19.27
CA MET A 221 -16.64 -8.49 -17.96
C MET A 221 -16.64 -7.17 -17.19
N GLU A 222 -17.75 -6.42 -17.31
CA GLU A 222 -17.93 -5.08 -16.72
C GLU A 222 -17.54 -5.01 -15.23
N TRP A 223 -17.73 -6.09 -14.47
CA TRP A 223 -17.43 -6.15 -13.03
C TRP A 223 -15.94 -6.21 -12.69
N VAL A 224 -15.12 -6.85 -13.53
CA VAL A 224 -13.64 -6.84 -13.36
C VAL A 224 -13.13 -5.42 -13.57
N PHE A 225 -13.63 -4.79 -14.64
CA PHE A 225 -13.31 -3.42 -14.98
C PHE A 225 -13.74 -2.44 -13.87
N ASP A 226 -14.99 -2.51 -13.42
CA ASP A 226 -15.49 -1.67 -12.33
C ASP A 226 -14.68 -1.89 -11.03
N THR A 227 -14.19 -3.10 -10.75
CA THR A 227 -13.30 -3.33 -9.60
C THR A 227 -11.99 -2.55 -9.69
N ILE A 228 -11.34 -2.55 -10.85
CA ILE A 228 -10.09 -1.82 -11.08
C ILE A 228 -10.32 -0.31 -10.95
N ILE A 229 -11.43 0.20 -11.49
CA ILE A 229 -11.83 1.61 -11.35
C ILE A 229 -12.05 1.99 -9.90
N ALA A 230 -12.79 1.15 -9.18
CA ALA A 230 -13.10 1.38 -7.78
C ALA A 230 -11.82 1.43 -6.93
N LEU A 231 -10.87 0.53 -7.18
CA LEU A 231 -9.58 0.51 -6.49
C LEU A 231 -8.74 1.75 -6.78
N GLY A 232 -8.57 2.12 -8.05
CA GLY A 232 -7.85 3.33 -8.43
C GLY A 232 -8.47 4.60 -7.86
N SER A 233 -9.80 4.67 -7.85
CA SER A 233 -10.55 5.80 -7.31
C SER A 233 -10.44 5.86 -5.78
N MET A 234 -10.54 4.73 -5.08
CA MET A 234 -10.41 4.66 -3.62
C MET A 234 -9.01 5.07 -3.19
N HIS A 235 -7.97 4.57 -3.85
CA HIS A 235 -6.59 4.97 -3.59
C HIS A 235 -6.38 6.47 -3.78
N ARG A 236 -6.83 7.03 -4.90
CA ARG A 236 -6.77 8.48 -5.14
C ARG A 236 -7.52 9.28 -4.09
N ALA A 237 -8.69 8.78 -3.66
CA ALA A 237 -9.43 9.41 -2.58
C ALA A 237 -8.61 9.43 -1.29
N THR A 238 -7.98 8.32 -0.92
CA THR A 238 -7.08 8.23 0.25
C THR A 238 -5.92 9.23 0.17
N LEU A 239 -5.28 9.36 -1.00
CA LEU A 239 -4.22 10.34 -1.22
C LEU A 239 -4.69 11.78 -1.02
N LEU A 240 -5.83 12.14 -1.61
CA LEU A 240 -6.42 13.47 -1.50
C LEU A 240 -6.87 13.77 -0.07
N LEU A 241 -7.43 12.78 0.63
CA LEU A 241 -7.85 12.90 2.03
C LEU A 241 -6.67 13.06 2.99
N SER A 242 -5.50 12.52 2.66
CA SER A 242 -4.26 12.73 3.44
C SER A 242 -3.63 14.11 3.24
N GLN A 243 -4.05 14.88 2.24
CA GLN A 243 -3.53 16.24 2.03
C GLN A 243 -4.03 17.21 3.10
N LYS A 244 -3.19 18.20 3.44
CA LYS A 244 -3.55 19.25 4.42
C LYS A 244 -4.52 20.29 3.86
N GLY A 245 -4.66 20.41 2.54
CA GLY A 245 -5.49 21.40 1.85
C GLY A 245 -6.99 21.09 1.94
N GLY A 246 -7.82 22.07 2.31
CA GLY A 246 -9.27 21.89 2.42
C GLY A 246 -9.95 21.50 1.11
N ASN A 247 -9.50 22.07 -0.02
CA ASN A 247 -10.05 21.77 -1.35
C ASN A 247 -9.73 20.33 -1.79
N ASP A 248 -8.50 19.87 -1.54
CA ASP A 248 -8.08 18.50 -1.86
C ASP A 248 -8.88 17.47 -1.05
N ARG A 249 -9.13 17.74 0.24
CA ARG A 249 -9.96 16.87 1.07
C ARG A 249 -11.40 16.77 0.58
N HIS A 250 -12.01 17.86 0.12
CA HIS A 250 -13.37 17.81 -0.48
C HIS A 250 -13.38 16.96 -1.76
N ARG A 251 -12.40 17.17 -2.66
CA ARG A 251 -12.25 16.34 -3.86
C ARG A 251 -11.97 14.88 -3.53
N GLY A 252 -11.26 14.62 -2.44
CA GLY A 252 -11.01 13.29 -1.91
C GLY A 252 -12.32 12.60 -1.48
N LEU A 253 -13.20 13.31 -0.75
CA LEU A 253 -14.53 12.80 -0.39
C LEU A 253 -15.38 12.49 -1.63
N ASP A 254 -15.44 13.41 -2.60
CA ASP A 254 -16.19 13.20 -3.85
C ASP A 254 -15.66 11.97 -4.61
N THR A 255 -14.33 11.84 -4.70
CA THR A 255 -13.68 10.69 -5.34
C THR A 255 -13.99 9.39 -4.58
N LYS A 256 -14.05 9.43 -3.25
CA LYS A 256 -14.41 8.27 -2.41
C LYS A 256 -15.83 7.80 -2.69
N VAL A 257 -16.78 8.73 -2.85
CA VAL A 257 -18.17 8.40 -3.20
C VAL A 257 -18.24 7.70 -4.56
N ILE A 258 -17.53 8.22 -5.57
CA ILE A 258 -17.45 7.61 -6.91
C ILE A 258 -16.83 6.20 -6.83
N ALA A 259 -15.77 6.04 -6.03
CA ALA A 259 -15.12 4.75 -5.82
C ALA A 259 -16.11 3.72 -5.24
N ILE A 260 -16.89 4.11 -4.24
CA ILE A 260 -17.89 3.24 -3.59
C ILE A 260 -19.03 2.88 -4.53
N GLN A 261 -19.55 3.83 -5.29
CA GLN A 261 -20.59 3.56 -6.29
C GLN A 261 -20.12 2.54 -7.33
N THR A 262 -18.86 2.65 -7.75
CA THR A 262 -18.27 1.74 -8.73
C THR A 262 -17.94 0.37 -8.12
N TYR A 263 -17.50 0.36 -6.87
CA TYR A 263 -17.31 -0.86 -6.09
C TYR A 263 -18.61 -1.67 -5.90
N ILE A 264 -19.74 -1.00 -5.62
CA ILE A 264 -21.04 -1.67 -5.47
C ILE A 264 -21.49 -2.31 -6.79
N ARG A 265 -21.32 -1.61 -7.93
CA ARG A 265 -21.60 -2.18 -9.26
C ARG A 265 -20.73 -3.41 -9.55
N ALA A 266 -19.44 -3.34 -9.19
CA ALA A 266 -18.55 -4.48 -9.31
C ALA A 266 -19.00 -5.68 -8.43
N LEU A 267 -19.45 -5.43 -7.21
CA LEU A 267 -19.98 -6.48 -6.31
C LEU A 267 -21.24 -7.14 -6.87
N GLU A 268 -22.16 -6.35 -7.41
CA GLU A 268 -23.39 -6.87 -8.03
C GLU A 268 -23.05 -7.78 -9.23
N GLY A 269 -22.13 -7.36 -10.10
CA GLY A 269 -21.68 -8.17 -11.23
C GLY A 269 -20.85 -9.39 -10.83
N LEU A 270 -20.05 -9.31 -9.75
CA LEU A 270 -19.37 -10.48 -9.19
C LEU A 270 -20.36 -11.49 -8.62
N SER A 271 -21.42 -11.01 -7.95
CA SER A 271 -22.43 -11.87 -7.34
C SER A 271 -23.16 -12.75 -8.35
N THR A 272 -23.40 -12.24 -9.56
CA THR A 272 -24.05 -13.05 -10.62
C THR A 272 -23.13 -14.18 -11.09
N CYS A 273 -21.82 -13.95 -11.12
CA CYS A 273 -20.83 -14.98 -11.44
C CYS A 273 -20.71 -16.05 -10.33
N MET A 274 -20.79 -15.62 -9.06
CA MET A 274 -20.68 -16.50 -7.90
C MET A 274 -21.97 -17.30 -7.61
N ALA A 275 -23.14 -16.83 -8.03
CA ALA A 275 -24.43 -17.48 -7.74
C ALA A 275 -24.60 -18.86 -8.42
N ASP A 276 -23.90 -19.09 -9.54
CA ASP A 276 -24.09 -20.28 -10.38
C ASP A 276 -22.96 -21.32 -10.27
N THR A 277 -21.91 -21.07 -9.48
CA THR A 277 -20.71 -21.93 -9.46
C THR A 277 -20.30 -22.32 -8.03
N LYS A 278 -20.13 -23.63 -7.80
CA LYS A 278 -19.46 -24.15 -6.59
C LYS A 278 -17.93 -24.00 -6.66
N ASP A 279 -17.40 -23.86 -7.88
CA ASP A 279 -15.99 -23.69 -8.18
C ASP A 279 -15.79 -22.35 -8.90
N PRO A 280 -15.43 -21.27 -8.19
CA PRO A 280 -15.24 -19.97 -8.81
C PRO A 280 -13.97 -19.94 -9.66
N THR A 281 -13.96 -19.08 -10.68
CA THR A 281 -12.79 -18.91 -11.54
C THR A 281 -11.64 -18.21 -10.80
N PRO A 282 -10.37 -18.48 -11.15
CA PRO A 282 -9.22 -17.72 -10.65
C PRO A 282 -9.40 -16.21 -10.81
N LEU A 283 -9.99 -15.77 -11.93
CA LEU A 283 -10.38 -14.38 -12.17
C LEU A 283 -11.30 -13.81 -11.08
N ALA A 284 -12.32 -14.56 -10.68
CA ALA A 284 -13.28 -14.12 -9.66
C ALA A 284 -12.62 -14.04 -8.28
N VAL A 285 -11.72 -14.97 -7.95
CA VAL A 285 -10.89 -14.91 -6.73
C VAL A 285 -9.92 -13.73 -6.76
N GLY A 286 -9.29 -13.46 -7.91
CA GLY A 286 -8.44 -12.28 -8.11
C GLY A 286 -9.20 -10.97 -7.89
N VAL A 287 -10.43 -10.86 -8.35
CA VAL A 287 -11.29 -9.68 -8.09
C VAL A 287 -11.65 -9.55 -6.61
N LEU A 288 -11.96 -10.65 -5.92
CA LEU A 288 -12.17 -10.60 -4.47
C LEU A 288 -10.93 -10.08 -3.73
N VAL A 289 -9.71 -10.47 -4.15
CA VAL A 289 -8.46 -9.92 -3.60
C VAL A 289 -8.39 -8.41 -3.82
N LEU A 290 -8.70 -7.92 -5.02
CA LEU A 290 -8.76 -6.47 -5.28
C LEU A 290 -9.80 -5.78 -4.39
N MET A 291 -10.98 -6.37 -4.22
CA MET A 291 -12.03 -5.85 -3.34
C MET A 291 -11.58 -5.78 -1.87
N ALA A 292 -10.84 -6.78 -1.39
CA ALA A 292 -10.24 -6.72 -0.05
C ALA A 292 -9.28 -5.53 0.08
N TYR A 293 -8.44 -5.26 -0.93
CA TYR A 293 -7.55 -4.10 -0.93
C TYR A 293 -8.28 -2.75 -1.02
N ILE A 294 -9.42 -2.67 -1.73
CA ILE A 294 -10.30 -1.48 -1.70
C ILE A 294 -10.71 -1.19 -0.27
N GLU A 295 -11.12 -2.23 0.47
CA GLU A 295 -11.52 -2.08 1.87
C GLU A 295 -10.34 -1.78 2.79
N CYS A 296 -9.13 -2.25 2.47
CA CYS A 296 -7.93 -1.83 3.16
C CYS A 296 -7.64 -0.33 3.00
N PHE A 297 -7.80 0.24 1.80
CA PHE A 297 -7.64 1.69 1.57
C PHE A 297 -8.72 2.53 2.22
N SER A 298 -9.98 2.06 2.21
CA SER A 298 -11.08 2.70 2.95
C SER A 298 -10.91 2.56 4.47
N GLY A 299 -10.00 1.66 4.86
CA GLY A 299 -9.72 1.09 6.17
C GLY A 299 -10.96 0.56 6.88
N ASN A 300 -11.74 -0.21 6.14
CA ASN A 300 -12.96 -0.90 6.51
C ASN A 300 -12.64 -2.35 6.87
N LEU A 301 -12.26 -2.55 8.13
CA LEU A 301 -11.80 -3.83 8.63
C LEU A 301 -12.83 -4.99 8.54
N PRO A 302 -14.15 -4.85 8.83
CA PRO A 302 -15.06 -5.99 8.71
C PRO A 302 -15.19 -6.46 7.26
N ALA A 303 -15.31 -5.53 6.30
CA ALA A 303 -15.41 -5.89 4.90
C ALA A 303 -14.11 -6.52 4.36
N ALA A 304 -12.95 -5.96 4.71
CA ALA A 304 -11.65 -6.52 4.33
C ALA A 304 -11.45 -7.96 4.87
N ILE A 305 -11.84 -8.20 6.13
CA ILE A 305 -11.82 -9.54 6.72
C ILE A 305 -12.77 -10.47 5.99
N ARG A 306 -14.01 -10.03 5.67
CA ARG A 306 -14.98 -10.89 5.01
C ARG A 306 -14.49 -11.32 3.64
N HIS A 307 -13.98 -10.39 2.83
CA HIS A 307 -13.39 -10.72 1.55
C HIS A 307 -12.25 -11.72 1.70
N THR A 308 -11.35 -11.50 2.65
CA THR A 308 -10.25 -12.42 2.93
C THR A 308 -10.75 -13.84 3.27
N GLN A 309 -11.81 -13.97 4.09
CA GLN A 309 -12.40 -15.27 4.43
C GLN A 309 -13.07 -15.96 3.24
N VAL A 310 -13.81 -15.20 2.43
CA VAL A 310 -14.44 -15.72 1.22
C VAL A 310 -13.37 -16.21 0.23
N ILE A 311 -12.29 -15.44 0.07
CA ILE A 311 -11.15 -15.82 -0.76
C ILE A 311 -10.54 -17.14 -0.26
N GLN A 312 -10.33 -17.30 1.04
CA GLN A 312 -9.80 -18.54 1.62
C GLN A 312 -10.70 -19.76 1.37
N CYS A 313 -12.01 -19.58 1.52
CA CYS A 313 -12.99 -20.63 1.25
C CYS A 313 -12.85 -21.16 -0.18
N TYR A 314 -12.66 -20.26 -1.13
CA TYR A 314 -12.56 -20.60 -2.55
C TYR A 314 -11.16 -21.01 -2.99
N SER A 315 -10.09 -20.47 -2.38
CA SER A 315 -8.72 -20.86 -2.71
C SER A 315 -8.44 -22.32 -2.33
N GLN A 316 -9.05 -22.83 -1.26
CA GLN A 316 -8.95 -24.24 -0.87
C GLN A 316 -9.60 -25.17 -1.90
N ALA A 317 -10.71 -24.76 -2.52
CA ALA A 317 -11.36 -25.52 -3.59
C ALA A 317 -10.49 -25.59 -4.87
N MET A 318 -9.67 -24.57 -5.12
CA MET A 318 -8.76 -24.53 -6.27
C MET A 318 -7.54 -25.48 -6.15
N GLN A 319 -7.20 -25.96 -4.96
CA GLN A 319 -5.99 -26.77 -4.71
C GLN A 319 -6.19 -28.30 -4.85
N VAL A 320 -7.37 -28.76 -5.29
CA VAL A 320 -7.77 -30.20 -5.18
C VAL A 320 -7.20 -31.11 -6.29
N ASP A 321 -6.57 -30.61 -7.35
CA ASP A 321 -6.08 -31.46 -8.46
C ASP A 321 -4.54 -31.65 -8.46
N ASP A 322 -4.09 -32.71 -7.80
CA ASP A 322 -2.68 -33.08 -7.52
C ASP A 322 -1.86 -33.52 -8.78
N GLN A 323 -2.38 -33.35 -10.00
CA GLN A 323 -1.74 -33.87 -11.22
C GLN A 323 -1.34 -32.84 -12.29
N GLN A 324 -1.49 -31.54 -12.04
CA GLN A 324 -0.90 -30.52 -12.92
C GLN A 324 0.07 -29.61 -12.18
N PRO A 325 1.20 -29.21 -12.81
CA PRO A 325 2.10 -28.24 -12.22
C PRO A 325 1.32 -26.92 -12.13
N VAL A 326 0.81 -26.62 -10.94
CA VAL A 326 0.09 -25.41 -10.57
C VAL A 326 0.85 -24.22 -11.15
N GLY A 327 0.28 -23.63 -12.20
CA GLY A 327 0.97 -22.72 -13.11
C GLY A 327 1.39 -21.42 -12.42
N ARG A 328 2.37 -20.73 -13.02
CA ARG A 328 2.92 -19.42 -12.63
C ARG A 328 1.89 -18.32 -12.26
N PHE A 329 0.62 -18.51 -12.61
CA PHE A 329 -0.51 -17.60 -12.37
C PHE A 329 -1.12 -17.66 -10.95
N ILE A 330 -0.92 -18.76 -10.22
CA ILE A 330 -1.54 -18.95 -8.88
C ILE A 330 -0.68 -18.34 -7.76
N SER A 331 0.65 -18.38 -7.90
CA SER A 331 1.61 -17.83 -6.92
C SER A 331 1.38 -16.35 -6.52
N PRO A 332 1.02 -15.42 -7.43
CA PRO A 332 0.77 -14.02 -7.10
C PRO A 332 -0.51 -13.81 -6.28
N ILE A 333 -1.58 -14.51 -6.64
CA ILE A 333 -2.84 -14.51 -5.89
C ILE A 333 -2.61 -15.10 -4.50
N GLU A 334 -1.91 -16.24 -4.41
CA GLU A 334 -1.56 -16.86 -3.12
C GLU A 334 -0.72 -15.92 -2.24
N SER A 335 0.24 -15.20 -2.82
CA SER A 335 1.04 -14.21 -2.10
C SER A 335 0.17 -13.08 -1.52
N SER A 336 -0.71 -12.50 -2.35
CA SER A 336 -1.66 -11.46 -1.89
C SER A 336 -2.62 -11.98 -0.81
N ILE A 337 -3.08 -13.22 -0.91
CA ILE A 337 -3.92 -13.86 0.12
C ILE A 337 -3.16 -13.92 1.44
N ARG A 338 -1.91 -14.38 1.45
CA ARG A 338 -1.08 -14.46 2.67
C ARG A 338 -0.87 -13.08 3.30
N ASP A 339 -0.64 -12.05 2.49
CA ASP A 339 -0.53 -10.67 2.97
C ASP A 339 -1.82 -10.20 3.66
N LEU A 340 -2.98 -10.41 3.01
CA LEU A 340 -4.29 -10.06 3.57
C LEU A 340 -4.61 -10.84 4.85
N GLU A 341 -4.29 -12.12 4.90
CA GLU A 341 -4.42 -12.95 6.10
C GLU A 341 -3.58 -12.46 7.25
N LEU A 342 -2.36 -12.00 6.96
CA LEU A 342 -1.46 -11.46 7.96
C LEU A 342 -2.02 -10.15 8.55
N ILE A 343 -2.52 -9.25 7.70
CA ILE A 343 -3.14 -7.99 8.14
C ILE A 343 -4.38 -8.27 8.99
N CYS A 344 -5.26 -9.17 8.54
CA CYS A 344 -6.44 -9.60 9.29
C CYS A 344 -6.07 -10.21 10.64
N ARG A 345 -4.93 -10.90 10.74
CA ARG A 345 -4.43 -11.47 11.98
C ARG A 345 -3.93 -10.42 12.96
N ILE A 346 -3.22 -9.40 12.47
CA ILE A 346 -2.72 -8.30 13.30
C ILE A 346 -3.90 -7.54 13.92
N MET A 347 -4.97 -7.33 13.16
CA MET A 347 -6.18 -6.61 13.61
C MET A 347 -7.10 -7.43 14.50
N ARG A 348 -6.98 -8.77 14.48
CA ARG A 348 -7.66 -9.70 15.41
C ARG A 348 -6.64 -10.53 16.18
N PRO A 349 -5.93 -9.93 17.16
CA PRO A 349 -4.82 -10.58 17.86
C PRO A 349 -5.30 -11.53 18.97
N PHE A 350 -6.35 -12.32 18.72
CA PHE A 350 -6.86 -13.34 19.62
C PHE A 350 -6.96 -14.69 18.91
N PRO A 351 -6.86 -15.82 19.64
CA PRO A 351 -7.01 -17.14 19.04
C PRO A 351 -8.40 -17.27 18.42
N SER A 352 -8.50 -17.44 17.10
CA SER A 352 -9.80 -17.67 16.44
C SER A 352 -10.01 -19.17 16.23
N PRO A 353 -11.19 -19.73 16.54
CA PRO A 353 -11.52 -21.13 16.21
C PRO A 353 -11.62 -21.37 14.69
N LEU A 354 -11.61 -20.31 13.88
CA LEU A 354 -11.71 -20.33 12.42
C LEU A 354 -10.38 -20.00 11.74
N GLU A 355 -9.26 -20.00 12.47
CA GLU A 355 -7.96 -20.04 11.81
C GLU A 355 -7.94 -21.29 10.92
N PRO A 356 -7.55 -21.18 9.63
CA PRO A 356 -7.39 -22.36 8.80
C PRO A 356 -6.51 -23.34 9.57
N SER A 357 -6.92 -24.60 9.57
CA SER A 357 -6.22 -25.69 10.24
C SER A 357 -4.87 -25.96 9.57
N CYS A 358 -3.99 -24.98 9.52
CA CYS A 358 -2.56 -25.19 9.50
C CYS A 358 -2.30 -25.99 10.76
N ARG A 359 -2.14 -27.31 10.58
CA ARG A 359 -1.88 -28.27 11.65
C ARG A 359 -0.86 -27.62 12.59
N SER A 360 -1.28 -27.33 13.82
CA SER A 360 -0.33 -26.95 14.86
C SER A 360 0.69 -28.08 14.91
N ASN A 361 1.89 -27.78 14.44
CA ASN A 361 3.02 -28.69 14.46
C ASN A 361 3.80 -28.46 15.75
N ALA A 362 3.10 -28.19 16.87
CA ALA A 362 3.73 -28.00 18.17
C ALA A 362 4.63 -29.18 18.56
N GLU A 363 4.32 -30.38 18.07
CA GLU A 363 5.10 -31.60 18.28
C GLU A 363 6.28 -31.79 17.31
N LYS A 364 6.34 -31.05 16.18
CA LYS A 364 7.45 -31.14 15.23
C LYS A 364 8.41 -29.96 15.45
N LEU A 365 9.64 -30.28 15.85
CA LEU A 365 10.76 -29.33 15.93
C LEU A 365 11.17 -28.75 14.56
N THR A 366 10.61 -29.25 13.46
CA THR A 366 10.95 -28.81 12.10
C THR A 366 10.22 -27.52 11.75
N VAL A 367 11.01 -26.49 11.45
CA VAL A 367 10.54 -25.23 10.88
C VAL A 367 10.14 -25.47 9.41
N ASN A 368 8.86 -25.29 9.09
CA ASN A 368 8.36 -25.47 7.72
C ASN A 368 8.47 -24.17 6.92
N LEU A 369 9.68 -23.78 6.54
CA LEU A 369 9.90 -22.62 5.66
C LEU A 369 9.98 -23.06 4.19
N PRO A 370 9.48 -22.24 3.25
CA PRO A 370 9.63 -22.51 1.83
C PRO A 370 11.11 -22.47 1.43
N SER A 371 11.51 -23.27 0.45
CA SER A 371 12.91 -23.31 -0.02
C SER A 371 13.39 -21.96 -0.53
N SER A 372 12.49 -21.17 -1.14
CA SER A 372 12.72 -19.79 -1.60
C SER A 372 13.24 -18.87 -0.49
N PHE A 373 12.94 -19.16 0.77
CA PHE A 373 13.42 -18.36 1.90
C PHE A 373 14.94 -18.46 2.08
N PHE A 374 15.54 -19.59 1.73
CA PHE A 374 16.98 -19.81 1.90
C PHE A 374 17.81 -19.45 0.66
N GLU A 375 17.16 -19.09 -0.44
CA GLU A 375 17.81 -18.66 -1.67
C GLU A 375 18.37 -17.22 -1.54
N VAL A 376 19.45 -16.94 -2.26
CA VAL A 376 20.04 -15.59 -2.29
C VAL A 376 19.10 -14.66 -3.03
N ALA A 377 18.68 -13.58 -2.37
CA ALA A 377 17.81 -12.58 -2.96
C ALA A 377 18.50 -11.79 -4.07
N GLU A 378 17.81 -11.59 -5.19
CA GLU A 378 18.33 -10.84 -6.34
C GLU A 378 18.27 -9.33 -6.12
N ASN A 379 17.30 -8.85 -5.33
CA ASN A 379 17.06 -7.43 -5.06
C ASN A 379 16.34 -7.19 -3.72
N SER A 380 16.22 -5.92 -3.33
CA SER A 380 15.52 -5.43 -2.12
C SER A 380 14.08 -5.96 -1.99
N SER A 381 13.33 -6.00 -3.09
CA SER A 381 11.95 -6.49 -3.13
C SER A 381 11.86 -7.99 -2.83
N SER A 382 12.78 -8.79 -3.38
CA SER A 382 12.85 -10.23 -3.07
C SER A 382 13.22 -10.50 -1.61
N MET A 383 14.08 -9.68 -1.01
CA MET A 383 14.40 -9.77 0.44
C MET A 383 13.17 -9.46 1.29
N LEU A 384 12.43 -8.41 0.94
CA LEU A 384 11.18 -8.06 1.61
C LEU A 384 10.16 -9.19 1.51
N GLN A 385 10.00 -9.77 0.33
CA GLN A 385 9.09 -10.89 0.09
C GLN A 385 9.46 -12.13 0.91
N GLN A 386 10.73 -12.52 0.96
CA GLN A 386 11.21 -13.63 1.80
C GLN A 386 10.86 -13.42 3.28
N LEU A 387 11.02 -12.20 3.81
CA LEU A 387 10.70 -11.87 5.20
C LEU A 387 9.17 -11.83 5.47
N LEU A 388 8.35 -11.44 4.50
CA LEU A 388 6.89 -11.55 4.62
C LEU A 388 6.48 -13.02 4.64
N GLU A 389 7.05 -13.83 3.75
CA GLU A 389 6.83 -15.29 3.68
C GLU A 389 7.20 -15.98 4.99
N PHE A 390 8.33 -15.60 5.61
CA PHE A 390 8.80 -16.13 6.89
C PHE A 390 7.68 -16.20 7.94
N THR A 391 7.00 -15.08 8.22
CA THR A 391 5.97 -15.07 9.27
C THR A 391 4.61 -15.65 8.85
N SER A 392 4.44 -15.93 7.56
CA SER A 392 3.25 -16.61 7.04
C SER A 392 3.40 -18.15 6.98
N ALA A 393 4.63 -18.66 7.09
CA ALA A 393 4.95 -20.07 6.87
C ALA A 393 4.56 -21.02 8.01
N ASP A 394 4.57 -20.54 9.25
CA ASP A 394 4.24 -21.36 10.43
C ASP A 394 3.30 -20.60 11.38
N LEU A 395 2.27 -21.29 11.87
CA LEU A 395 1.25 -20.71 12.73
C LEU A 395 1.82 -20.24 14.08
N ASP A 396 2.73 -21.01 14.67
CA ASP A 396 3.36 -20.66 15.94
C ASP A 396 4.22 -19.41 15.78
N LEU A 397 4.96 -19.30 14.66
CA LEU A 397 5.72 -18.10 14.32
C LEU A 397 4.81 -16.89 14.15
N LYS A 398 3.71 -17.04 13.41
CA LYS A 398 2.69 -16.00 13.23
C LYS A 398 2.12 -15.52 14.57
N HIS A 399 1.85 -16.46 15.47
CA HIS A 399 1.35 -16.19 16.82
C HIS A 399 2.39 -15.45 17.68
N LEU A 400 3.64 -15.92 17.71
CA LEU A 400 4.70 -15.30 18.52
C LEU A 400 5.00 -13.86 18.09
N VAL A 401 5.04 -13.59 16.78
CA VAL A 401 5.38 -12.26 16.26
C VAL A 401 4.21 -11.29 16.41
N TRP A 402 3.01 -11.69 15.98
CA TRP A 402 1.87 -10.78 15.77
C TRP A 402 0.78 -10.82 16.85
N CYS A 403 0.77 -11.85 17.70
CA CYS A 403 -0.26 -12.05 18.73
C CYS A 403 0.32 -11.82 20.13
N ALA A 404 0.05 -10.64 20.70
CA ALA A 404 0.50 -10.32 22.07
C ALA A 404 -0.02 -11.34 23.09
N TYR A 405 -1.24 -11.85 22.91
CA TYR A 405 -1.78 -12.92 23.76
C TYR A 405 -0.95 -14.20 23.64
N ALA A 406 -0.81 -14.78 22.45
CA ALA A 406 -0.17 -16.08 22.28
C ALA A 406 1.31 -16.09 22.73
N ALA A 407 2.03 -14.99 22.52
CA ALA A 407 3.43 -14.85 22.95
C ALA A 407 3.62 -15.05 24.48
N HIS A 408 2.64 -14.69 25.31
CA HIS A 408 2.72 -14.82 26.77
C HIS A 408 2.20 -16.16 27.31
N TYR A 409 1.43 -16.91 26.51
CA TYR A 409 0.84 -18.20 26.90
C TYR A 409 1.65 -19.40 26.37
N HIS A 410 2.89 -19.19 25.92
CA HIS A 410 3.81 -20.26 25.54
C HIS A 410 3.23 -21.23 24.51
N THR A 411 2.56 -20.72 23.48
CA THR A 411 1.93 -21.56 22.45
C THR A 411 2.94 -22.35 21.59
N ALA A 412 4.23 -22.02 21.68
CA ALA A 412 5.33 -22.69 20.99
C ALA A 412 6.40 -23.15 21.98
N SER A 413 7.14 -24.21 21.70
CA SER A 413 8.27 -24.64 22.53
C SER A 413 9.49 -23.72 22.36
N LYS A 414 10.34 -23.66 23.39
CA LYS A 414 11.59 -22.89 23.37
C LYS A 414 12.50 -23.30 22.22
N GLU A 415 12.63 -24.61 21.97
CA GLU A 415 13.46 -25.17 20.90
C GLU A 415 12.98 -24.70 19.52
N LYS A 416 11.65 -24.60 19.35
CA LYS A 416 11.06 -24.11 18.10
C LYS A 416 11.36 -22.62 17.88
N VAL A 417 11.33 -21.80 18.95
CA VAL A 417 11.74 -20.38 18.86
C VAL A 417 13.21 -20.23 18.49
N LEU A 418 14.10 -21.04 19.08
CA LEU A 418 15.52 -21.06 18.74
C LEU A 418 15.74 -21.46 17.27
N ALA A 419 14.98 -22.43 16.76
CA ALA A 419 15.05 -22.83 15.35
C ALA A 419 14.61 -21.69 14.41
N PHE A 420 13.59 -20.91 14.76
CA PHE A 420 13.21 -19.72 13.99
C PHE A 420 14.28 -18.62 14.02
N LEU A 421 14.93 -18.41 15.18
CA LEU A 421 16.03 -17.46 15.29
C LEU A 421 17.23 -17.86 14.43
N GLN A 422 17.56 -19.16 14.40
CA GLN A 422 18.61 -19.71 13.54
C GLN A 422 18.28 -19.51 12.06
N ALA A 423 17.03 -19.78 11.64
CA ALA A 423 16.61 -19.57 10.26
C ALA A 423 16.75 -18.09 9.82
N LEU A 424 16.50 -17.12 10.72
CA LEU A 424 16.77 -15.70 10.43
C LEU A 424 18.26 -15.37 10.33
N ASP A 425 19.12 -16.01 11.13
CA ASP A 425 20.57 -15.83 11.03
C ASP A 425 21.13 -16.43 9.72
N ASP A 426 20.62 -17.59 9.33
CA ASP A 426 20.95 -18.23 8.06
C ASP A 426 20.52 -17.34 6.88
N TRP A 427 19.29 -16.81 6.93
CA TRP A 427 18.78 -15.86 5.93
C TRP A 427 19.68 -14.62 5.82
N ARG A 428 20.08 -14.03 6.95
CA ARG A 428 20.99 -12.86 6.95
C ARG A 428 22.34 -13.21 6.37
N SER A 429 22.87 -14.38 6.71
CA SER A 429 24.18 -14.85 6.24
C SER A 429 24.18 -15.07 4.72
N ASN A 430 23.11 -15.66 4.19
CA ASN A 430 22.95 -15.90 2.75
C ASN A 430 22.82 -14.60 1.96
N ASN A 431 22.21 -13.57 2.55
CA ASN A 431 21.98 -12.28 1.92
C ASN A 431 23.06 -11.22 2.25
N LEU A 432 24.14 -11.60 2.95
CA LEU A 432 25.15 -10.65 3.45
C LEU A 432 25.80 -9.81 2.34
N ALA A 433 26.13 -10.43 1.20
CA ALA A 433 26.74 -9.72 0.07
C ALA A 433 25.79 -8.66 -0.54
N ALA A 434 24.49 -8.97 -0.63
CA ALA A 434 23.46 -8.04 -1.09
C ALA A 434 23.28 -6.89 -0.08
N LEU A 435 23.28 -7.21 1.22
CA LEU A 435 23.19 -6.22 2.30
C LEU A 435 24.38 -5.26 2.31
N GLN A 436 25.61 -5.77 2.15
CA GLN A 436 26.83 -4.95 2.09
C GLN A 436 26.84 -4.01 0.88
N THR A 437 26.36 -4.49 -0.27
CA THR A 437 26.26 -3.68 -1.50
C THR A 437 25.27 -2.53 -1.36
N LEU A 438 24.23 -2.71 -0.53
CA LEU A 438 23.23 -1.68 -0.21
C LEU A 438 23.69 -0.69 0.89
N LYS A 439 24.97 -0.74 1.31
CA LYS A 439 25.56 0.07 2.39
C LYS A 439 24.80 -0.05 3.73
N LEU A 440 24.35 -1.25 4.07
CA LEU A 440 23.44 -1.48 5.18
C LEU A 440 24.13 -1.76 6.55
N GLU A 441 25.45 -1.56 6.66
CA GLU A 441 26.17 -1.84 7.91
C GLU A 441 26.72 -0.57 8.57
N ASP A 442 26.45 -0.45 9.88
CA ASP A 442 27.46 0.04 10.81
C ASP A 442 28.45 -1.11 11.11
N PRO A 443 29.74 -0.83 11.28
CA PRO A 443 30.77 -1.85 11.44
C PRO A 443 30.50 -2.80 12.62
N PRO A 444 31.04 -4.04 12.58
CA PRO A 444 30.91 -5.06 13.63
C PRO A 444 31.44 -4.65 15.03
N SER A 445 31.97 -3.44 15.19
CA SER A 445 32.45 -2.92 16.48
C SER A 445 31.33 -2.65 17.51
N ASP A 446 30.06 -2.57 17.08
CA ASP A 446 28.93 -2.26 17.98
C ASP A 446 28.41 -3.48 18.79
N GLN A 447 28.83 -4.70 18.42
CA GLN A 447 28.44 -5.94 19.12
C GLN A 447 29.31 -6.27 20.34
N ILE A 448 30.49 -5.65 20.50
CA ILE A 448 31.53 -6.23 21.38
C ILE A 448 31.28 -6.02 22.88
N ASP A 449 30.32 -5.17 23.31
CA ASP A 449 29.92 -5.11 24.73
C ASP A 449 28.55 -4.40 24.95
N PHE A 450 27.45 -5.02 24.53
CA PHE A 450 26.10 -4.44 24.74
C PHE A 450 25.62 -4.65 26.19
N SER A 451 26.06 -3.79 27.09
CA SER A 451 25.62 -3.75 28.49
C SER A 451 24.46 -2.77 28.72
N TYR A 452 23.74 -2.92 29.83
CA TYR A 452 22.74 -1.93 30.27
C TYR A 452 23.31 -0.52 30.39
N GLN A 453 24.57 -0.38 30.81
CA GLN A 453 25.24 0.92 30.90
C GLN A 453 25.52 1.51 29.51
N ALA A 454 25.85 0.68 28.53
CA ALA A 454 26.00 1.12 27.14
C ALA A 454 24.65 1.55 26.54
N LEU A 455 23.59 0.78 26.81
CA LEU A 455 22.22 1.11 26.40
C LEU A 455 21.78 2.49 26.92
N CYS A 456 21.98 2.79 28.21
CA CYS A 456 21.61 4.09 28.79
C CYS A 456 22.40 5.28 28.21
N LYS A 457 23.61 5.05 27.68
CA LYS A 457 24.45 6.09 27.08
C LYS A 457 24.16 6.32 25.59
N ARG A 458 23.38 5.45 24.94
CA ARG A 458 23.07 5.61 23.51
C ARG A 458 22.13 6.80 23.28
N PRO A 459 22.31 7.54 22.17
CA PRO A 459 21.45 8.67 21.85
C PRO A 459 20.01 8.20 21.59
N PHE A 460 19.04 8.94 22.15
CA PHE A 460 17.63 8.68 21.93
C PHE A 460 16.87 10.01 21.72
N PRO A 461 15.97 10.13 20.73
CA PRO A 461 15.56 9.12 19.74
C PRO A 461 16.71 8.67 18.83
N PRO A 462 16.71 7.42 18.34
CA PRO A 462 17.87 6.82 17.68
C PRO A 462 18.21 7.56 16.37
N PRO A 463 19.49 7.83 16.06
CA PRO A 463 19.88 8.59 14.88
C PRO A 463 19.56 7.84 13.59
N CYS A 464 19.03 8.51 12.56
CA CYS A 464 18.77 7.86 11.26
C CYS A 464 20.06 7.28 10.66
N HIS A 465 19.95 6.23 9.86
CA HIS A 465 21.06 5.81 9.01
C HIS A 465 21.23 6.81 7.86
N GLU A 466 22.48 7.17 7.54
CA GLU A 466 22.79 8.18 6.52
C GLU A 466 22.85 7.60 5.10
N ASP A 467 23.25 6.33 4.95
CA ASP A 467 23.57 5.69 3.66
C ASP A 467 22.57 4.60 3.20
N VAL A 468 21.45 4.40 3.90
CA VAL A 468 20.53 3.28 3.63
C VAL A 468 19.58 3.61 2.47
N ASN A 469 19.55 2.74 1.45
CA ASN A 469 18.57 2.78 0.36
C ASN A 469 17.13 2.61 0.90
N PRO A 470 16.15 3.46 0.51
CA PRO A 470 14.73 3.32 0.83
C PRO A 470 14.18 1.88 0.73
N GLU A 471 14.47 1.16 -0.35
CA GLU A 471 13.91 -0.18 -0.59
C GLU A 471 14.51 -1.24 0.34
N GLY A 472 15.79 -1.12 0.68
CA GLY A 472 16.45 -2.02 1.65
C GLY A 472 16.06 -1.74 3.10
N CYS A 473 15.57 -0.53 3.39
CA CYS A 473 15.22 -0.08 4.73
C CYS A 473 14.05 -0.88 5.33
N LEU A 474 13.03 -1.19 4.54
CA LEU A 474 11.85 -1.94 5.00
C LEU A 474 12.19 -3.41 5.32
N ALA A 475 13.00 -4.06 4.48
CA ALA A 475 13.47 -5.42 4.73
C ALA A 475 14.25 -5.51 6.05
N LEU A 476 15.16 -4.57 6.30
CA LEU A 476 15.90 -4.53 7.57
C LEU A 476 15.04 -4.20 8.78
N THR A 477 14.03 -3.36 8.59
CA THR A 477 13.04 -3.06 9.63
C THR A 477 12.31 -4.34 10.04
N LEU A 478 11.85 -5.15 9.09
CA LEU A 478 11.20 -6.44 9.38
C LEU A 478 12.16 -7.44 10.01
N TYR A 479 13.37 -7.60 9.47
CA TYR A 479 14.38 -8.51 10.02
C TYR A 479 14.69 -8.20 11.50
N THR A 480 15.00 -6.93 11.81
CA THR A 480 15.31 -6.51 13.18
C THR A 480 14.11 -6.62 14.10
N PHE A 481 12.90 -6.34 13.60
CA PHE A 481 11.66 -6.55 14.33
C PHE A 481 11.40 -8.02 14.67
N TYR A 482 11.56 -8.94 13.71
CA TYR A 482 11.37 -10.38 13.95
C TYR A 482 12.38 -10.92 14.96
N LYS A 483 13.66 -10.54 14.84
CA LYS A 483 14.68 -10.85 15.85
C LYS A 483 14.26 -10.37 17.24
N ALA A 484 13.85 -9.11 17.37
CA ALA A 484 13.40 -8.54 18.63
C ALA A 484 12.19 -9.29 19.22
N ARG A 485 11.19 -9.64 18.40
CA ARG A 485 9.97 -10.34 18.85
C ARG A 485 10.24 -11.78 19.28
N LEU A 486 11.10 -12.51 18.57
CA LEU A 486 11.45 -13.89 18.92
C LEU A 486 12.34 -13.95 20.17
N LEU A 487 13.31 -13.05 20.31
CA LEU A 487 14.09 -12.92 21.55
C LEU A 487 13.22 -12.48 22.73
N TRP A 488 12.25 -11.58 22.50
CA TRP A 488 11.27 -11.22 23.52
C TRP A 488 10.44 -12.44 23.96
N ALA A 489 10.02 -13.29 23.02
CA ALA A 489 9.33 -14.52 23.36
C ALA A 489 10.20 -15.41 24.27
N LEU A 490 11.50 -15.58 23.97
CA LEU A 490 12.46 -16.28 24.85
C LEU A 490 12.54 -15.67 26.25
N CYS A 491 12.56 -14.34 26.36
CA CYS A 491 12.54 -13.64 27.64
C CYS A 491 11.26 -13.92 28.45
N LEU A 492 10.15 -14.25 27.78
CA LEU A 492 8.92 -14.65 28.47
C LEU A 492 9.00 -16.10 28.97
N PHE A 493 9.75 -17.01 28.32
CA PHE A 493 9.92 -18.41 28.77
C PHE A 493 10.85 -18.53 29.97
N GLU A 494 11.99 -17.83 29.94
CA GLU A 494 13.03 -17.97 30.95
C GLU A 494 12.88 -16.92 32.04
N ASP A 495 12.73 -17.36 33.29
CA ASP A 495 12.92 -16.46 34.42
C ASP A 495 14.42 -16.15 34.54
N GLN A 496 14.78 -14.89 34.22
CA GLN A 496 16.05 -14.22 34.56
C GLN A 496 17.27 -14.44 33.65
N ASN A 497 17.09 -14.63 32.34
CA ASN A 497 18.24 -14.55 31.41
C ASN A 497 18.48 -13.11 30.91
N SER A 498 19.31 -12.38 31.66
CA SER A 498 19.62 -10.97 31.38
C SER A 498 20.35 -10.74 30.06
N SER A 499 20.99 -11.75 29.46
CA SER A 499 21.66 -11.60 28.17
C SER A 499 20.66 -11.57 27.01
N ILE A 500 19.68 -12.47 27.00
CA ILE A 500 18.63 -12.51 25.97
C ILE A 500 17.79 -11.23 26.01
N GLU A 501 17.54 -10.71 27.21
CA GLU A 501 16.83 -9.45 27.40
C GLU A 501 17.64 -8.26 26.82
N LEU A 502 18.95 -8.22 27.06
CA LEU A 502 19.84 -7.22 26.45
C LEU A 502 19.89 -7.32 24.92
N ASP A 503 19.99 -8.53 24.37
CA ASP A 503 19.96 -8.77 22.93
C ASP A 503 18.63 -8.31 22.32
N THR A 504 17.53 -8.53 23.04
CA THR A 504 16.22 -8.02 22.65
C THR A 504 16.23 -6.50 22.55
N TYR A 505 16.75 -5.80 23.57
CA TYR A 505 16.83 -4.34 23.57
C TYR A 505 17.76 -3.79 22.48
N PHE A 506 18.84 -4.50 22.16
CA PHE A 506 19.68 -4.16 21.01
C PHE A 506 18.88 -4.20 19.71
N HIS A 507 18.15 -5.30 19.45
CA HIS A 507 17.36 -5.43 18.23
C HIS A 507 16.18 -4.46 18.17
N VAL A 508 15.54 -4.14 19.32
CA VAL A 508 14.53 -3.07 19.39
C VAL A 508 15.16 -1.72 19.02
N TYR A 509 16.35 -1.39 19.54
CA TYR A 509 17.04 -0.13 19.17
C TYR A 509 17.30 -0.04 17.67
N GLN A 510 17.83 -1.11 17.06
CA GLN A 510 18.11 -1.15 15.62
C GLN A 510 16.81 -1.05 14.81
N PHE A 511 15.74 -1.75 15.24
CA PHE A 511 14.42 -1.61 14.63
C PHE A 511 13.93 -0.15 14.65
N LEU A 512 13.95 0.51 15.81
CA LEU A 512 13.50 1.90 15.93
C LEU A 512 14.35 2.85 15.07
N ARG A 513 15.63 2.55 14.89
CA ARG A 513 16.54 3.29 14.03
C ARG A 513 16.20 3.15 12.55
N TYR A 514 15.95 1.93 12.07
CA TYR A 514 15.49 1.69 10.70
C TYR A 514 14.09 2.28 10.47
N ALA A 515 13.16 2.09 11.41
CA ALA A 515 11.82 2.68 11.35
C ALA A 515 11.89 4.21 11.24
N ARG A 516 12.73 4.88 12.04
CA ARG A 516 12.93 6.34 11.94
C ARG A 516 13.55 6.74 10.59
N THR A 517 14.48 5.95 10.08
CA THR A 517 15.10 6.18 8.77
C THR A 517 14.05 6.07 7.66
N ALA A 518 13.22 5.04 7.69
CA ALA A 518 12.11 4.85 6.75
C ALA A 518 11.10 6.02 6.83
N LEU A 519 10.70 6.44 8.03
CA LEU A 519 9.80 7.60 8.22
C LEU A 519 10.41 8.90 7.71
N LYS A 520 11.71 9.13 7.95
CA LYS A 520 12.41 10.32 7.43
C LYS A 520 12.45 10.32 5.91
N ILE A 521 12.73 9.17 5.29
CA ILE A 521 12.71 9.01 3.83
C ILE A 521 11.31 9.35 3.30
N MET A 522 10.26 8.74 3.87
CA MET A 522 8.87 8.99 3.48
C MET A 522 8.46 10.46 3.59
N HIS A 523 9.00 11.20 4.56
CA HIS A 523 8.70 12.63 4.74
C HIS A 523 9.55 13.58 3.87
N GLN A 524 10.74 13.17 3.40
CA GLN A 524 11.69 14.05 2.69
C GLN A 524 11.60 13.95 1.16
N SER A 525 11.14 12.83 0.60
CA SER A 525 10.96 12.66 -0.84
C SER A 525 9.65 13.32 -1.32
N ALA A 526 9.60 14.65 -1.35
CA ALA A 526 8.54 15.40 -2.03
C ALA A 526 8.65 15.34 -3.57
N THR A 527 9.24 14.28 -4.13
CA THR A 527 9.26 13.95 -5.56
C THR A 527 8.25 12.83 -5.82
N SER A 528 7.74 12.72 -7.04
CA SER A 528 6.65 11.83 -7.51
C SER A 528 6.79 10.31 -7.29
N GLU A 529 7.75 9.86 -6.47
CA GLU A 529 8.06 8.46 -6.15
C GLU A 529 8.19 8.23 -4.63
N SER A 530 7.52 9.02 -3.77
CA SER A 530 7.50 8.75 -2.33
C SER A 530 6.40 7.76 -1.95
N LEU A 531 6.80 6.74 -1.18
CA LEU A 531 5.88 5.84 -0.50
C LEU A 531 5.14 6.64 0.58
N LEU A 532 3.85 6.91 0.39
CA LEU A 532 3.03 7.52 1.43
C LEU A 532 2.55 6.43 2.40
N PRO A 533 2.59 6.63 3.73
CA PRO A 533 2.08 5.63 4.68
C PRO A 533 0.64 5.19 4.39
N CYS A 534 -0.21 6.10 3.92
CA CYS A 534 -1.60 5.77 3.56
C CYS A 534 -1.72 4.82 2.36
N GLU A 535 -0.66 4.61 1.59
CA GLU A 535 -0.62 3.69 0.44
C GLU A 535 -0.22 2.26 0.83
N ASN A 536 0.30 2.06 2.05
CA ASN A 536 0.82 0.77 2.44
C ASN A 536 -0.32 -0.21 2.72
N LEU A 537 -0.48 -1.15 1.78
CA LEU A 537 -1.44 -2.24 1.86
C LEU A 537 -0.87 -3.51 2.48
N ARG A 538 0.43 -3.56 2.76
CA ARG A 538 1.12 -4.69 3.39
C ARG A 538 1.39 -4.37 4.87
N VAL A 539 2.22 -5.19 5.53
CA VAL A 539 2.68 -4.89 6.88
C VAL A 539 3.52 -3.62 6.86
N GLY A 540 2.96 -2.59 7.46
CA GLY A 540 3.57 -1.28 7.60
C GLY A 540 4.30 -1.04 8.91
N LEU A 541 4.82 0.17 9.11
CA LEU A 541 5.54 0.51 10.33
C LEU A 541 4.63 0.56 11.56
N SER A 542 3.36 0.89 11.37
CA SER A 542 2.39 1.09 12.45
C SER A 542 2.20 -0.13 13.35
N PRO A 543 1.86 -1.33 12.83
CA PRO A 543 1.75 -2.53 13.67
C PRO A 543 3.10 -2.97 14.27
N LEU A 544 4.22 -2.72 13.57
CA LEU A 544 5.56 -3.03 14.09
C LEU A 544 5.89 -2.16 15.31
N LEU A 545 5.69 -0.85 15.21
CA LEU A 545 5.89 0.11 16.30
C LEU A 545 5.02 -0.24 17.51
N TYR A 546 3.74 -0.55 17.27
CA TYR A 546 2.80 -0.94 18.32
C TYR A 546 3.25 -2.20 19.09
N LEU A 547 3.73 -3.23 18.38
CA LEU A 547 4.20 -4.47 18.99
C LEU A 547 5.57 -4.28 19.66
N ALA A 548 6.48 -3.51 19.06
CA ALA A 548 7.81 -3.22 19.61
C ALA A 548 7.75 -2.35 20.88
N GLY A 549 6.75 -1.49 21.03
CA GLY A 549 6.54 -0.69 22.24
C GLY A 549 6.39 -1.54 23.51
N ARG A 550 5.89 -2.77 23.38
CA ARG A 550 5.78 -3.72 24.51
C ARG A 550 7.11 -4.34 24.92
N CYS A 551 8.11 -4.30 24.05
CA CYS A 551 9.44 -4.87 24.27
C CYS A 551 10.48 -3.80 24.68
N CYS A 552 10.05 -2.57 24.97
CA CYS A 552 10.96 -1.47 25.26
C CYS A 552 11.55 -1.57 26.68
N PRO A 553 12.82 -1.12 26.88
CA PRO A 553 13.52 -1.17 28.17
C PRO A 553 13.11 -0.04 29.13
N THR A 554 12.69 1.12 28.60
CA THR A 554 12.46 2.33 29.40
C THR A 554 11.20 3.09 28.98
N PRO A 555 10.63 3.91 29.89
CA PRO A 555 9.52 4.81 29.59
C PRO A 555 9.77 5.77 28.43
N SER A 556 11.00 6.28 28.27
CA SER A 556 11.33 7.25 27.22
C SER A 556 11.19 6.67 25.82
N TRP A 557 11.52 5.38 25.64
CA TRP A 557 11.38 4.71 24.36
C TRP A 557 9.93 4.51 23.98
N LEU A 558 9.12 4.08 24.95
CA LEU A 558 7.69 3.88 24.74
C LEU A 558 6.97 5.20 24.43
N ARG A 559 7.31 6.31 25.11
CA ARG A 559 6.78 7.64 24.81
C ARG A 559 7.09 8.09 23.40
N TRP A 560 8.31 7.84 22.92
CA TRP A 560 8.66 8.18 21.53
C TRP A 560 7.87 7.35 20.52
N ILE A 561 7.71 6.04 20.75
CA ILE A 561 6.88 5.18 19.89
C ILE A 561 5.42 5.68 19.84
N ILE A 562 4.85 6.09 20.99
CA ILE A 562 3.51 6.69 21.05
C ILE A 562 3.44 7.92 20.16
N GLN A 563 4.41 8.84 20.27
CA GLN A 563 4.47 10.05 19.44
C GLN A 563 4.59 9.72 17.95
N GLU A 564 5.43 8.76 17.57
CA GLU A 564 5.58 8.37 16.16
C GLU A 564 4.29 7.73 15.61
N LEU A 565 3.60 6.89 16.39
CA LEU A 565 2.30 6.33 16.01
C LEU A 565 1.28 7.44 15.75
N GLU A 566 1.21 8.45 16.62
CA GLU A 566 0.33 9.62 16.46
C GLU A 566 0.67 10.45 15.22
N LEU A 567 1.97 10.61 14.91
CA LEU A 567 2.43 11.36 13.75
C LEU A 567 2.13 10.67 12.41
N VAL A 568 2.29 9.34 12.33
CA VAL A 568 2.04 8.56 11.10
C VAL A 568 0.54 8.55 10.75
N GLY A 569 -0.34 8.53 11.75
CA GLY A 569 -1.79 8.60 11.54
C GLY A 569 -2.43 7.28 11.10
N ARG A 570 -2.56 7.04 9.79
CA ARG A 570 -3.24 5.84 9.24
C ARG A 570 -2.40 5.20 8.14
N GLU A 571 -2.30 3.88 8.19
CA GLU A 571 -1.55 3.06 7.25
C GLU A 571 -2.43 1.88 6.81
N GLY A 572 -3.09 1.99 5.65
CA GLY A 572 -4.10 1.02 5.20
C GLY A 572 -5.21 0.77 6.25
N LEU A 573 -5.33 -0.48 6.70
CA LEU A 573 -6.26 -0.90 7.76
C LEU A 573 -5.85 -0.43 9.16
N PHE A 574 -4.59 -0.02 9.37
CA PHE A 574 -4.07 0.32 10.68
C PHE A 574 -4.40 1.77 11.05
N HIS A 575 -5.22 1.93 12.08
CA HIS A 575 -5.49 3.22 12.70
C HIS A 575 -4.59 3.38 13.93
N ASN A 576 -3.68 4.36 13.91
CA ASN A 576 -2.60 4.40 14.90
C ASN A 576 -3.03 5.02 16.23
N GLN A 577 -4.09 5.83 16.26
CA GLN A 577 -4.56 6.45 17.50
C GLN A 577 -5.00 5.41 18.56
N PRO A 578 -5.74 4.33 18.21
CA PRO A 578 -5.99 3.24 19.13
C PRO A 578 -4.72 2.53 19.62
N PHE A 579 -3.71 2.36 18.76
CA PHE A 579 -2.43 1.79 19.17
C PHE A 579 -1.70 2.69 20.17
N ALA A 580 -1.61 3.99 19.89
CA ALA A 580 -1.01 5.00 20.77
C ALA A 580 -1.70 5.01 22.14
N LYS A 581 -3.03 5.17 22.18
CA LYS A 581 -3.82 5.13 23.44
C LYS A 581 -3.61 3.85 24.24
N THR A 582 -3.53 2.71 23.55
CA THR A 582 -3.28 1.42 24.22
C THR A 582 -1.93 1.42 24.92
N LEU A 583 -0.90 1.95 24.27
CA LEU A 583 0.45 2.06 24.81
C LEU A 583 0.59 3.14 25.89
N GLU A 584 -0.18 4.23 25.83
CA GLU A 584 -0.23 5.25 26.90
C GLU A 584 -0.70 4.66 28.22
N ILE A 585 -1.79 3.88 28.19
CA ILE A 585 -2.30 3.23 29.41
C ILE A 585 -1.31 2.15 29.89
N LEU A 586 -0.67 1.42 28.96
CA LEU A 586 0.39 0.47 29.32
C LEU A 586 1.55 1.18 30.02
N LEU A 587 2.00 2.32 29.50
CA LEU A 587 3.06 3.14 30.08
C LEU A 587 2.71 3.53 31.52
N LEU A 588 1.50 4.02 31.76
CA LEU A 588 1.03 4.39 33.10
C LEU A 588 1.07 3.19 34.07
N LEU A 589 0.62 2.01 33.62
CA LEU A 589 0.64 0.80 34.45
C LEU A 589 2.07 0.35 34.80
N GLU A 590 2.98 0.43 33.84
CA GLU A 590 4.37 0.02 34.06
C GLU A 590 5.13 1.05 34.92
N GLU A 591 4.84 2.34 34.81
CA GLU A 591 5.40 3.39 35.67
C GLU A 591 4.98 3.22 37.14
N LEU A 592 3.74 2.81 37.40
CA LEU A 592 3.26 2.50 38.75
C LEU A 592 4.05 1.33 39.36
N LYS A 593 4.38 0.31 38.55
CA LYS A 593 5.23 -0.80 39.02
C LYS A 593 6.65 -0.34 39.38
N ILE A 594 7.26 0.52 38.56
CA ILE A 594 8.58 1.09 38.84
C ILE A 594 8.57 1.82 40.18
N GLN A 595 7.54 2.63 40.45
CA GLN A 595 7.40 3.36 41.72
C GLN A 595 7.23 2.43 42.92
N SER A 596 6.56 1.29 42.73
CA SER A 596 6.33 0.30 43.80
C SER A 596 7.56 -0.57 44.10
N SER A 597 8.44 -0.78 43.11
CA SER A 597 9.71 -1.46 43.32
C SER A 597 10.70 -0.49 43.96
N ASN A 598 11.03 -0.68 45.24
CA ASN A 598 12.01 0.12 45.99
C ASN A 598 13.48 0.01 45.47
N SER A 599 13.69 -0.26 44.18
CA SER A 599 15.01 -0.35 43.56
C SER A 599 15.56 1.04 43.24
N SER A 600 16.86 1.24 43.47
CA SER A 600 17.59 2.47 43.15
C SER A 600 17.81 2.70 41.65
N GLU A 601 17.22 1.87 40.78
CA GLU A 601 17.35 1.92 39.32
C GLU A 601 16.08 2.51 38.69
N THR A 602 15.82 3.78 38.95
CA THR A 602 14.54 4.49 38.72
C THR A 602 14.16 4.76 37.25
N GLU A 603 14.78 4.12 36.26
CA GLU A 603 14.57 4.45 34.83
C GLU A 603 14.21 3.27 33.92
N ARG A 604 14.20 2.03 34.43
CA ARG A 604 13.92 0.82 33.63
C ARG A 604 12.59 0.19 34.02
N PHE A 605 11.92 -0.39 33.04
CA PHE A 605 10.76 -1.24 33.32
C PHE A 605 11.17 -2.53 34.02
N VAL A 606 10.20 -3.19 34.67
CA VAL A 606 10.39 -4.50 35.31
C VAL A 606 10.81 -5.57 34.28
N PRO A 607 11.44 -6.70 34.69
CA PRO A 607 11.84 -7.76 33.77
C PRO A 607 10.68 -8.29 32.92
N ALA A 608 10.98 -8.77 31.71
CA ALA A 608 10.00 -9.23 30.73
C ALA A 608 8.91 -10.16 31.31
N SER A 609 9.28 -11.13 32.15
CA SER A 609 8.33 -12.08 32.75
C SER A 609 7.33 -11.47 33.73
N SER A 610 7.56 -10.22 34.17
CA SER A 610 6.68 -9.45 35.08
C SER A 610 5.92 -8.30 34.40
N ARG A 611 6.12 -8.12 33.08
CA ARG A 611 5.48 -7.05 32.30
C ARG A 611 3.98 -7.28 32.12
N THR A 612 3.25 -6.19 31.95
CA THR A 612 1.81 -6.21 31.70
C THR A 612 1.54 -6.60 30.24
N ILE A 613 0.61 -7.53 30.03
CA ILE A 613 0.07 -7.79 28.70
C ILE A 613 -0.94 -6.69 28.38
N ALA A 614 -0.80 -6.05 27.21
CA ALA A 614 -1.82 -5.18 26.64
C ALA A 614 -2.36 -5.82 25.35
N LEU A 615 -3.67 -6.07 25.29
CA LEU A 615 -4.37 -6.64 24.13
C LEU A 615 -5.46 -5.68 23.65
N LEU A 616 -5.30 -5.14 22.44
CA LEU A 616 -6.31 -4.31 21.78
C LEU A 616 -7.17 -5.17 20.85
N ILE A 617 -8.48 -5.01 20.93
CA ILE A 617 -9.45 -5.63 20.04
C ILE A 617 -10.41 -4.53 19.53
N PRO A 618 -10.41 -4.23 18.22
CA PRO A 618 -11.41 -3.34 17.63
C PRO A 618 -12.80 -4.02 17.65
N ASP A 619 -13.87 -3.25 17.78
CA ASP A 619 -15.23 -3.74 17.52
C ASP A 619 -15.49 -3.81 16.01
N ILE A 620 -16.56 -4.48 15.58
CA ILE A 620 -16.92 -4.70 14.17
C ILE A 620 -17.22 -3.38 13.46
N ASP A 621 -17.75 -2.39 14.19
CA ASP A 621 -17.97 -1.03 13.67
C ASP A 621 -16.66 -0.31 13.32
N CYS A 622 -15.53 -0.83 13.81
CA CYS A 622 -14.18 -0.27 13.68
C CYS A 622 -14.06 1.18 14.13
N ARG A 623 -15.00 1.66 14.92
CA ARG A 623 -15.01 2.98 15.55
C ARG A 623 -14.81 2.83 17.05
N SER A 624 -15.21 1.70 17.61
CA SER A 624 -15.13 1.36 19.01
C SER A 624 -13.99 0.37 19.26
N PHE A 625 -13.31 0.51 20.40
CA PHE A 625 -12.11 -0.24 20.72
C PHE A 625 -12.10 -0.67 22.18
N ASN A 626 -11.68 -1.91 22.44
CA ASN A 626 -11.46 -2.44 23.78
C ASN A 626 -10.00 -2.84 23.95
N ALA A 627 -9.33 -2.32 24.98
CA ALA A 627 -8.02 -2.78 25.40
C ALA A 627 -8.08 -3.46 26.77
N TYR A 628 -7.48 -4.65 26.86
CA TYR A 628 -7.42 -5.47 28.06
C TYR A 628 -5.98 -5.49 28.58
N TYR A 629 -5.82 -5.27 29.89
CA TYR A 629 -4.52 -5.23 30.55
C TYR A 629 -4.47 -6.29 31.65
N SER A 630 -3.48 -7.17 31.60
CA SER A 630 -3.33 -8.25 32.58
C SER A 630 -1.90 -8.41 33.07
N HIS A 631 -1.76 -8.85 34.32
CA HIS A 631 -0.47 -9.07 34.97
C HIS A 631 -0.22 -10.56 35.16
N PRO A 632 1.04 -11.03 35.00
CA PRO A 632 1.40 -12.40 35.33
C PRO A 632 1.25 -12.63 36.85
N LEU A 633 0.62 -13.74 37.23
CA LEU A 633 0.59 -14.24 38.60
C LEU A 633 1.85 -15.07 38.83
N LYS A 634 2.43 -14.98 40.03
CA LYS A 634 3.51 -15.88 40.45
C LYS A 634 2.88 -17.24 40.76
N SER A 635 2.84 -18.15 39.78
CA SER A 635 2.42 -19.53 40.01
C SER A 635 3.52 -20.29 40.74
N SER A 636 3.13 -21.21 41.62
CA SER A 636 4.02 -22.16 42.29
C SER A 636 4.29 -23.43 41.47
N HIS A 637 3.66 -23.56 40.29
CA HIS A 637 3.76 -24.70 39.39
C HIS A 637 4.36 -24.27 38.05
N GLU A 638 5.40 -24.98 37.60
CA GLU A 638 6.21 -24.65 36.41
C GLU A 638 5.43 -24.73 35.07
N ASP A 639 4.27 -25.39 35.03
CA ASP A 639 3.64 -25.78 33.76
C ASP A 639 2.60 -24.80 33.18
N ALA A 640 2.15 -23.77 33.90
CA ALA A 640 1.23 -22.77 33.35
C ALA A 640 1.36 -21.38 34.01
N LYS A 641 1.68 -20.35 33.22
CA LYS A 641 1.60 -18.94 33.65
C LYS A 641 0.15 -18.48 33.63
N GLU A 642 -0.35 -18.10 34.79
CA GLU A 642 -1.68 -17.50 34.93
C GLU A 642 -1.58 -15.98 34.86
N PHE A 643 -2.62 -15.32 34.33
CA PHE A 643 -2.68 -13.87 34.23
C PHE A 643 -3.92 -13.34 34.93
N LYS A 644 -3.75 -12.29 35.74
CA LYS A 644 -4.85 -11.58 36.39
C LYS A 644 -5.21 -10.34 35.59
N LEU A 645 -6.50 -10.15 35.30
CA LEU A 645 -7.00 -8.93 34.67
C LEU A 645 -6.86 -7.74 35.63
N VAL A 646 -6.34 -6.62 35.13
CA VAL A 646 -6.07 -5.42 35.93
C VAL A 646 -6.86 -4.22 35.45
N ARG A 647 -6.97 -3.99 34.14
CA ARG A 647 -7.77 -2.89 33.59
C ARG A 647 -8.44 -3.29 32.30
N VAL A 648 -9.58 -2.65 32.04
CA VAL A 648 -10.23 -2.64 30.73
C VAL A 648 -10.46 -1.20 30.31
N ALA A 649 -9.95 -0.83 29.15
CA ALA A 649 -10.14 0.50 28.57
C ALA A 649 -11.04 0.41 27.34
N ARG A 650 -12.00 1.32 27.23
CA ARG A 650 -12.95 1.39 26.10
C ARG A 650 -13.06 2.80 25.56
N TRP A 651 -13.05 2.95 24.25
CA TRP A 651 -13.26 4.25 23.60
C TRP A 651 -13.89 4.10 22.23
N SER A 652 -14.49 5.19 21.74
CA SER A 652 -15.04 5.26 20.39
C SER A 652 -14.65 6.57 19.71
N ASP A 653 -14.29 6.50 18.43
CA ASP A 653 -14.04 7.66 17.58
C ASP A 653 -15.33 8.42 17.21
N ALA A 654 -16.51 7.82 17.40
CA ALA A 654 -17.81 8.44 17.10
C ALA A 654 -18.27 9.42 18.19
N THR A 655 -17.81 9.23 19.43
CA THR A 655 -18.20 10.08 20.56
C THR A 655 -17.22 11.23 20.72
N ARG A 656 -17.70 12.47 20.92
CA ARG A 656 -16.86 13.64 21.28
C ARG A 656 -16.14 13.51 22.64
N GLN A 657 -16.22 12.36 23.31
CA GLN A 657 -15.48 12.11 24.53
C GLN A 657 -13.98 12.06 24.22
N SER A 658 -13.21 12.88 24.92
CA SER A 658 -11.81 13.17 24.62
C SER A 658 -10.82 12.08 25.05
N GLY A 659 -11.26 10.98 25.67
CA GLY A 659 -10.36 9.95 26.18
C GLY A 659 -11.01 8.60 26.46
N PRO A 660 -10.21 7.55 26.69
CA PRO A 660 -10.70 6.22 27.02
C PRO A 660 -11.36 6.17 28.40
N VAL A 661 -12.49 5.47 28.48
CA VAL A 661 -13.13 5.07 29.73
C VAL A 661 -12.39 3.86 30.26
N VAL A 662 -11.70 4.02 31.39
CA VAL A 662 -10.88 2.98 32.01
C VAL A 662 -11.58 2.45 33.25
N GLU A 663 -11.80 1.14 33.28
CA GLU A 663 -12.32 0.41 34.42
C GLU A 663 -11.19 -0.36 35.11
N ASP A 664 -11.07 -0.18 36.43
CA ASP A 664 -10.12 -0.90 37.27
C ASP A 664 -10.69 -2.25 37.71
N TYR A 665 -9.93 -3.31 37.42
CA TYR A 665 -10.24 -4.69 37.80
C TYR A 665 -9.31 -5.23 38.90
N GLU A 666 -8.38 -4.43 39.42
CA GLU A 666 -7.38 -4.89 40.42
C GLU A 666 -7.96 -5.55 41.66
N ILE A 667 -9.13 -5.08 42.11
CA ILE A 667 -9.83 -5.58 43.30
C ILE A 667 -10.46 -6.96 43.05
N TYR A 668 -10.78 -7.29 41.79
CA TYR A 668 -11.40 -8.55 41.42
C TYR A 668 -10.34 -9.61 41.16
N GLU A 669 -10.55 -10.83 41.62
CA GLU A 669 -9.67 -11.99 41.31
C GLU A 669 -9.99 -12.59 39.94
N GLN A 670 -10.27 -11.73 38.95
CA GLN A 670 -10.62 -12.18 37.61
C GLN A 670 -9.37 -12.66 36.87
N LEU A 671 -9.35 -13.94 36.53
CA LEU A 671 -8.33 -14.50 35.64
C LEU A 671 -8.58 -14.01 34.20
N PHE A 672 -7.52 -13.58 33.56
CA PHE A 672 -7.46 -13.36 32.12
C PHE A 672 -7.04 -14.71 31.51
N CYS A 673 -7.93 -15.32 30.73
CA CYS A 673 -7.68 -16.58 30.03
C CYS A 673 -8.47 -16.61 28.71
N LYS A 674 -8.23 -17.64 27.89
CA LYS A 674 -8.89 -17.80 26.58
C LYS A 674 -10.42 -17.84 26.72
N ASP A 675 -10.92 -18.63 27.66
CA ASP A 675 -12.35 -18.81 27.86
C ASP A 675 -13.00 -17.50 28.28
N TRP A 676 -12.42 -16.80 29.26
CA TRP A 676 -12.89 -15.47 29.67
C TRP A 676 -12.86 -14.47 28.52
N LEU A 677 -11.82 -14.49 27.69
CA LEU A 677 -11.71 -13.60 26.54
C LEU A 677 -12.82 -13.88 25.52
N PHE A 678 -13.18 -15.14 25.30
CA PHE A 678 -14.27 -15.54 24.40
C PHE A 678 -15.65 -15.18 24.93
N GLU A 679 -15.79 -14.96 26.23
CA GLU A 679 -17.04 -14.46 26.82
C GLU A 679 -17.22 -12.94 26.66
N GLN A 680 -16.17 -12.21 26.27
CA GLN A 680 -16.24 -10.77 26.13
C GLN A 680 -17.16 -10.37 24.97
N PRO A 681 -18.04 -9.36 25.13
CA PRO A 681 -19.01 -8.98 24.10
C PRO A 681 -18.38 -8.70 22.74
N VAL A 682 -17.25 -8.00 22.69
CA VAL A 682 -16.55 -7.68 21.43
C VAL A 682 -16.03 -8.94 20.74
N VAL A 683 -15.52 -9.91 21.50
CA VAL A 683 -15.00 -11.17 20.95
C VAL A 683 -16.14 -12.06 20.50
N ARG A 684 -17.21 -12.18 21.28
CA ARG A 684 -18.44 -12.90 20.87
C ARG A 684 -19.01 -12.34 19.59
N LYS A 685 -19.14 -11.01 19.48
CA LYS A 685 -19.58 -10.36 18.23
C LYS A 685 -18.72 -10.81 17.05
N TRP A 686 -17.39 -10.80 17.17
CA TRP A 686 -16.51 -11.28 16.11
C TRP A 686 -16.69 -12.76 15.79
N LEU A 687 -16.84 -13.62 16.80
CA LEU A 687 -17.08 -15.05 16.63
C LEU A 687 -18.42 -15.31 15.91
N ASP A 688 -19.48 -14.65 16.35
CA ASP A 688 -20.83 -14.73 15.77
C ASP A 688 -20.85 -14.13 14.35
N TRP A 689 -20.06 -13.10 14.08
CA TRP A 689 -19.97 -12.49 12.75
C TRP A 689 -19.25 -13.38 11.73
N ASN A 690 -18.36 -14.26 12.20
CA ASN A 690 -17.49 -15.12 11.38
C ASN A 690 -18.14 -16.45 10.92
N CYS A 691 -19.40 -16.77 11.26
CA CYS A 691 -19.98 -18.10 11.02
C CYS A 691 -20.35 -18.42 9.56
N HIS A 692 -20.18 -17.49 8.61
CA HIS A 692 -20.48 -17.68 7.19
C HIS A 692 -19.25 -17.35 6.33
N THR A 693 -18.75 -18.36 5.60
CA THR A 693 -17.52 -18.28 4.80
C THR A 693 -17.75 -18.17 3.30
N GLU A 694 -18.95 -18.48 2.81
CA GLU A 694 -19.32 -18.36 1.39
C GLU A 694 -19.66 -16.90 1.03
N PHE A 695 -19.56 -16.58 -0.27
CA PHE A 695 -19.90 -15.24 -0.76
C PHE A 695 -21.42 -14.99 -0.67
N ASP A 696 -21.80 -13.94 0.06
CA ASP A 696 -23.17 -13.43 0.13
C ASP A 696 -23.15 -11.91 -0.10
N LEU A 697 -23.80 -11.47 -1.20
CA LEU A 697 -23.81 -10.06 -1.60
C LEU A 697 -24.41 -9.15 -0.52
N ASN A 698 -25.53 -9.54 0.09
CA ASN A 698 -26.19 -8.73 1.11
C ASN A 698 -25.29 -8.54 2.32
N ARG A 699 -24.58 -9.60 2.71
CA ARG A 699 -23.67 -9.57 3.84
C ARG A 699 -22.42 -8.76 3.55
N VAL A 700 -21.84 -8.90 2.37
CA VAL A 700 -20.69 -8.08 1.94
C VAL A 700 -21.06 -6.60 1.90
N ILE A 701 -22.23 -6.24 1.37
CA ILE A 701 -22.74 -4.86 1.40
C ILE A 701 -22.97 -4.39 2.83
N GLN A 702 -23.56 -5.21 3.69
CA GLN A 702 -23.80 -4.87 5.09
C GLN A 702 -22.48 -4.55 5.81
N ASP A 703 -21.44 -5.35 5.60
CA ASP A 703 -20.14 -5.13 6.22
C ASP A 703 -19.39 -3.96 5.61
N HIS A 704 -19.54 -3.73 4.30
CA HIS A 704 -19.08 -2.51 3.67
C HIS A 704 -19.67 -1.29 4.37
N ILE A 705 -21.00 -1.24 4.52
CA ILE A 705 -21.70 -0.12 5.18
C ILE A 705 -21.26 0.02 6.64
N THR A 706 -21.16 -1.10 7.37
CA THR A 706 -20.89 -1.11 8.82
C THR A 706 -19.53 -0.51 9.17
N GLY A 707 -18.47 -0.88 8.44
CA GLY A 707 -17.12 -0.38 8.72
C GLY A 707 -16.73 0.87 7.93
N ASN A 708 -17.58 1.37 7.02
CA ASN A 708 -17.29 2.59 6.28
C ASN A 708 -17.38 3.83 7.19
N ARG A 709 -16.37 4.71 7.06
CA ARG A 709 -16.20 5.93 7.87
C ARG A 709 -16.56 7.23 7.14
N LEU A 710 -17.14 7.16 5.94
CA LEU A 710 -17.54 8.33 5.13
C LEU A 710 -18.20 9.45 5.95
N LEU A 711 -19.15 9.11 6.84
CA LEU A 711 -19.89 10.09 7.63
C LEU A 711 -19.03 10.77 8.71
N LEU A 712 -18.05 10.06 9.29
CA LEU A 712 -17.08 10.62 10.24
C LEU A 712 -16.10 11.56 9.52
N GLU A 713 -15.66 11.17 8.33
CA GLU A 713 -14.72 11.94 7.51
C GLU A 713 -15.37 13.21 6.92
N ALA A 714 -16.69 13.18 6.67
CA ALA A 714 -17.49 14.33 6.26
C ALA A 714 -17.96 15.21 7.43
N GLY A 715 -17.73 14.81 8.69
CA GLY A 715 -18.15 15.55 9.89
C GLY A 715 -19.68 15.62 10.09
N LEU A 716 -20.43 14.65 9.56
CA LEU A 716 -21.89 14.69 9.43
C LEU A 716 -22.67 13.90 10.50
N GLU A 717 -22.06 13.44 11.58
CA GLU A 717 -22.82 13.02 12.77
C GLU A 717 -23.07 14.26 13.67
N GLN A 718 -24.18 14.95 13.39
CA GLN A 718 -24.78 15.98 14.25
C GLN A 718 -25.77 15.36 15.22
#